data_AF-A0A9W3D4G2-F1
#
_entry.id   AF-A0A9W3D4G2-F1
#
_cell.length_a   1.000
_cell.length_b   1.000
_cell.length_c   1.000
_cell.angle_alpha   90.00
_cell.angle_beta   90.00
_cell.angle_gamma   90.00
#
_symmetry.space_group_name_H-M   'P 1'
#
loop_
_entity.id
_entity.type
_entity.pdbx_description
1 polymer ?
#
loop_
_entity_poly.entity_id
_entity_poly.type
_entity_poly.pdbx_seq_one_letter_code
_entity_poly.pdbx_strand_id
1 'polypeptide(L)'
;MQKKKKSKNVKKKMSGDGNYLELRRWMYTHKDANGRVTKEYLEGLETFMHQADSTPLAQESGKMFCPCRKCNNSKLATRENVWKHLINRGFMPNYYIWFQHGEGYNYENEASSSNSNFQNEPVDHLHNQHRYYQEEQMVDNYDRVHDMVADAFVAHDDDEVEEPNIDAKKFYEMLDAANQPLYSGCREGLSKLSLAARMMSIKTDHNLPESCMNAWTDLFKEYLPEDNVSADSYYEIQKLVYSLGLPSEMIDVCIDNCMLYWGDDEKLEECRFCKKPRFKPQGRGRNRVPYQRMWYLPITDRLKRLYQSEETAGKMRWHAEHTQTDGEMTHPSDARAWKHFNKIYPQFASNSRNVYMGLCTDGFSPFGMSGRQYSLWPVFMTPYNLPPDTCMQREFLFLTILIPGPNHPKRSLDVFLQPLIKELKDLWSTGVRTYDCSTKTNFTMRAMLLWTISDFPAYGMLSGWTTHGRLSCPYCNGTTDAFQLKNGRKTSWFDCHRRFLPINHLYRRNRKLFRQKRVVRDTPPPYLTGEQIEQQIDYYGAQETVRCGGNWHVPGNMSDYYGVQHNWHKKSIFWELPYWKDLLLRHNLDVMHIEKNFFENIMNTILNVPGKTKDNQKSRLDLPDICSRPELHIKSNGQVPVPVFRSSSEQKSVLFNWVASAVKFPDGYVSNLSRCVEKGQKFSGMKSHDCHVFMQRLVPFAFAELLPTKVHEALAGNILLLTLINFLIYFSKICTNNLLNCFWNIQSHWSIFQGLEHSHS
;
A
#
# COMPACT_ATOMS: atom_id res chain seq x y z
N MET A 1 70.91 -29.29 -13.20
CA MET A 1 70.12 -30.28 -12.43
C MET A 1 68.95 -29.58 -11.76
N GLN A 2 67.78 -30.21 -11.81
CA GLN A 2 66.46 -29.82 -11.27
C GLN A 2 65.80 -28.52 -11.80
N LYS A 3 64.92 -28.74 -12.79
CA LYS A 3 63.87 -27.85 -13.28
C LYS A 3 62.71 -27.77 -12.27
N LYS A 4 62.29 -26.57 -11.86
CA LYS A 4 60.99 -26.33 -11.20
C LYS A 4 59.96 -25.88 -12.24
N LYS A 5 58.89 -26.68 -12.43
CA LYS A 5 57.69 -26.34 -13.21
C LYS A 5 56.62 -25.75 -12.28
N LYS A 6 55.97 -24.69 -12.76
CA LYS A 6 54.75 -24.05 -12.21
C LYS A 6 53.54 -25.02 -12.25
N SER A 7 52.68 -24.99 -11.22
CA SER A 7 51.24 -25.18 -11.40
C SER A 7 50.46 -24.21 -10.50
N LYS A 8 49.38 -23.68 -11.06
CA LYS A 8 48.47 -22.65 -10.54
C LYS A 8 47.57 -23.21 -9.43
N ASN A 9 47.37 -22.47 -8.35
CA ASN A 9 46.26 -22.68 -7.40
C ASN A 9 45.23 -21.57 -7.57
N VAL A 10 44.02 -21.96 -7.98
CA VAL A 10 42.83 -21.10 -8.07
C VAL A 10 42.17 -21.10 -6.69
N LYS A 11 42.10 -19.95 -6.02
CA LYS A 11 41.20 -19.74 -4.86
C LYS A 11 39.86 -19.23 -5.39
N LYS A 12 38.82 -20.07 -5.28
CA LYS A 12 37.43 -19.69 -5.57
C LYS A 12 36.83 -19.11 -4.29
N LYS A 13 36.58 -17.81 -4.26
CA LYS A 13 35.79 -17.12 -3.22
C LYS A 13 34.31 -17.31 -3.64
N MET A 14 33.50 -17.98 -2.82
CA MET A 14 32.07 -18.17 -3.10
C MET A 14 31.24 -17.17 -2.31
N SER A 15 30.70 -16.18 -3.03
CA SER A 15 29.47 -15.45 -2.74
C SER A 15 28.26 -16.32 -3.11
N GLY A 16 27.19 -16.31 -2.31
CA GLY A 16 25.96 -17.02 -2.68
C GLY A 16 24.86 -16.95 -1.63
N ASP A 17 23.86 -16.14 -1.91
CA ASP A 17 22.49 -16.26 -1.42
C ASP A 17 21.95 -17.62 -1.91
N GLY A 18 21.93 -18.62 -1.02
CA GLY A 18 21.70 -20.01 -1.37
C GLY A 18 20.64 -20.64 -0.46
N ASN A 19 19.67 -21.31 -1.07
CA ASN A 19 18.62 -22.06 -0.38
C ASN A 19 19.24 -23.02 0.67
N TYR A 20 19.08 -22.73 1.97
CA TYR A 20 19.64 -23.53 3.08
C TYR A 20 19.31 -25.02 2.98
N LEU A 21 18.17 -25.36 2.35
CA LEU A 21 17.74 -26.74 2.12
C LEU A 21 18.66 -27.50 1.16
N GLU A 22 19.19 -26.84 0.11
CA GLU A 22 20.11 -27.47 -0.83
C GLU A 22 21.53 -27.54 -0.26
N LEU A 23 22.00 -26.47 0.39
CA LEU A 23 23.35 -26.42 0.98
C LEU A 23 23.56 -27.39 2.16
N ARG A 24 22.48 -27.77 2.86
CA ARG A 24 22.55 -28.62 4.08
C ARG A 24 21.82 -29.94 3.95
N ARG A 25 21.52 -30.35 2.72
CA ARG A 25 20.93 -31.66 2.41
C ARG A 25 21.76 -32.80 3.02
N TRP A 26 23.08 -32.62 3.12
CA TRP A 26 24.00 -33.58 3.73
C TRP A 26 23.61 -33.99 5.17
N MET A 27 22.96 -33.11 5.95
CA MET A 27 22.55 -33.42 7.34
C MET A 27 21.57 -34.60 7.42
N TYR A 28 20.87 -34.90 6.31
CA TYR A 28 19.86 -35.95 6.24
C TYR A 28 20.26 -37.11 5.33
N THR A 29 21.46 -37.09 4.75
CA THR A 29 22.11 -38.23 4.06
C THR A 29 23.10 -38.96 4.97
N HIS A 30 22.69 -39.16 6.24
CA HIS A 30 23.55 -39.64 7.33
C HIS A 30 24.20 -41.00 7.06
N LYS A 31 23.48 -41.97 6.49
CA LYS A 31 24.00 -43.31 6.19
C LYS A 31 23.72 -43.71 4.75
N ASP A 32 24.66 -44.43 4.15
CA ASP A 32 24.48 -45.04 2.84
C ASP A 32 23.60 -46.30 2.91
N ALA A 33 23.32 -46.90 1.74
CA ALA A 33 22.53 -48.12 1.63
C ALA A 33 23.11 -49.32 2.40
N ASN A 34 24.38 -49.26 2.81
CA ASN A 34 25.07 -50.30 3.58
C ASN A 34 25.16 -49.94 5.09
N GLY A 35 24.48 -48.87 5.52
CA GLY A 35 24.42 -48.44 6.91
C GLY A 35 25.68 -47.73 7.43
N ARG A 36 26.62 -47.37 6.55
CA ARG A 36 27.85 -46.64 6.89
C ARG A 36 27.63 -45.15 6.81
N VAL A 37 28.25 -44.38 7.72
CA VAL A 37 28.14 -42.92 7.71
C VAL A 37 28.80 -42.36 6.45
N THR A 38 28.09 -41.51 5.73
CA THR A 38 28.58 -40.97 4.45
C THR A 38 29.73 -39.98 4.67
N LYS A 39 30.66 -39.91 3.71
CA LYS A 39 31.79 -38.97 3.78
C LYS A 39 31.31 -37.51 3.80
N GLU A 40 30.30 -37.19 3.00
CA GLU A 40 29.67 -35.87 2.93
C GLU A 40 29.05 -35.47 4.28
N TYR A 41 28.44 -36.43 5.00
CA TYR A 41 27.93 -36.17 6.35
C TYR A 41 29.04 -35.88 7.35
N LEU A 42 30.19 -36.56 7.27
CA LEU A 42 31.32 -36.31 8.16
C LEU A 42 31.95 -34.93 7.95
N GLU A 43 32.16 -34.54 6.69
CA GLU A 43 32.72 -33.23 6.32
C GLU A 43 31.76 -32.08 6.73
N GLY A 44 30.46 -32.27 6.50
CA GLY A 44 29.45 -31.32 6.95
C GLY A 44 29.34 -31.25 8.48
N LEU A 45 29.39 -32.39 9.17
CA LEU A 45 29.33 -32.46 10.62
C LEU A 45 30.50 -31.70 11.26
N GLU A 46 31.70 -31.77 10.68
CA GLU A 46 32.85 -30.98 11.13
C GLU A 46 32.58 -29.48 11.03
N THR A 47 31.95 -29.03 9.95
CA THR A 47 31.52 -27.63 9.75
C THR A 47 30.51 -27.20 10.81
N PHE A 48 29.48 -28.03 11.09
CA PHE A 48 28.51 -27.78 12.16
C PHE A 48 29.20 -27.64 13.52
N MET A 49 30.14 -28.53 13.82
CA MET A 49 30.81 -28.58 15.11
C MET A 49 31.76 -27.39 15.30
N HIS A 50 32.36 -26.86 14.23
CA HIS A 50 33.11 -25.60 14.30
C HIS A 50 32.21 -24.40 14.61
N GLN A 51 31.03 -24.32 13.99
CA GLN A 51 30.07 -23.25 14.26
C GLN A 51 29.51 -23.34 15.69
N ALA A 52 29.15 -24.55 16.14
CA ALA A 52 28.63 -24.79 17.49
C ALA A 52 29.63 -24.39 18.60
N ASP A 53 30.92 -24.66 18.40
CA ASP A 53 31.99 -24.25 19.33
C ASP A 53 32.19 -22.74 19.40
N SER A 54 31.80 -21.99 18.36
CA SER A 54 31.94 -20.53 18.32
C SER A 54 30.88 -19.80 19.14
N THR A 55 29.89 -20.51 19.68
CA THR A 55 28.84 -19.90 20.52
C THR A 55 29.35 -19.52 21.91
N PRO A 56 28.85 -18.40 22.50
CA PRO A 56 29.25 -17.99 23.85
C PRO A 56 29.07 -19.10 24.90
N LEU A 57 27.97 -19.85 24.82
CA LEU A 57 27.68 -20.97 25.72
C LEU A 57 28.73 -22.09 25.65
N ALA A 58 29.20 -22.41 24.44
CA ALA A 58 30.24 -23.43 24.26
C ALA A 58 31.61 -22.94 24.74
N GLN A 59 31.94 -21.66 24.53
CA GLN A 59 33.21 -21.06 24.97
C GLN A 59 33.30 -20.93 26.49
N GLU A 60 32.19 -20.61 27.17
CA GLU A 60 32.17 -20.40 28.63
C GLU A 60 32.03 -21.71 29.40
N SER A 61 31.20 -22.65 28.93
CA SER A 61 30.84 -23.86 29.68
C SER A 61 31.48 -25.15 29.18
N GLY A 62 32.09 -25.15 27.99
CA GLY A 62 32.60 -26.34 27.31
C GLY A 62 31.50 -27.33 26.87
N LYS A 63 30.22 -26.92 26.90
CA LYS A 63 29.06 -27.73 26.53
C LYS A 63 28.17 -26.99 25.53
N MET A 64 27.50 -27.75 24.67
CA MET A 64 26.57 -27.24 23.66
C MET A 64 25.27 -28.06 23.67
N PHE A 65 24.19 -27.51 23.11
CA PHE A 65 22.96 -28.27 22.95
C PHE A 65 23.16 -29.44 21.97
N CYS A 66 22.52 -30.57 22.22
CA CYS A 66 22.69 -31.74 21.35
C CYS A 66 21.52 -31.85 20.34
N PRO A 67 21.72 -31.57 19.04
CA PRO A 67 20.65 -31.62 18.03
C PRO A 67 20.37 -33.03 17.51
N CYS A 68 20.88 -34.09 18.15
CA CYS A 68 20.57 -35.45 17.71
C CYS A 68 19.08 -35.78 17.88
N ARG A 69 18.55 -36.71 17.07
CA ARG A 69 17.12 -37.11 17.09
C ARG A 69 16.52 -37.40 18.47
N LYS A 70 17.34 -37.88 19.42
CA LYS A 70 16.88 -38.20 20.79
C LYS A 70 16.95 -37.00 21.74
N CYS A 71 17.92 -36.10 21.56
CA CYS A 71 18.14 -34.98 22.46
C CYS A 71 17.39 -33.73 22.01
N ASN A 72 17.18 -33.53 20.70
CA ASN A 72 16.32 -32.48 20.14
C ASN A 72 16.62 -31.07 20.69
N ASN A 73 17.90 -30.74 20.88
CA ASN A 73 18.38 -29.50 21.52
C ASN A 73 17.89 -29.24 22.96
N SER A 74 17.40 -30.26 23.67
CA SER A 74 16.95 -30.11 25.07
C SER A 74 18.02 -30.42 26.12
N LYS A 75 19.19 -30.94 25.70
CA LYS A 75 20.26 -31.38 26.62
C LYS A 75 21.60 -30.77 26.23
N LEU A 76 22.30 -30.24 27.23
CA LEU A 76 23.69 -29.81 27.12
C LEU A 76 24.63 -31.01 27.24
N ALA A 77 25.56 -31.14 26.31
CA ALA A 77 26.57 -32.17 26.29
C ALA A 77 27.90 -31.62 25.79
N THR A 78 28.99 -32.29 26.14
CA THR A 78 30.33 -31.93 25.65
C THR A 78 30.44 -32.19 24.15
N ARG A 79 31.35 -31.48 23.47
CA ARG A 79 31.66 -31.63 22.04
C ARG A 79 31.76 -33.10 21.60
N GLU A 80 32.52 -33.90 22.34
CA GLU A 80 32.71 -35.34 22.04
C GLU A 80 31.41 -36.15 22.10
N ASN A 81 30.54 -35.85 23.05
CA ASN A 81 29.27 -36.55 23.23
C ASN A 81 28.25 -36.14 22.17
N VAL A 82 28.21 -34.86 21.78
CA VAL A 82 27.39 -34.39 20.67
C VAL A 82 27.84 -35.03 19.36
N TRP A 83 29.15 -35.07 19.09
CA TRP A 83 29.72 -35.77 17.93
C TRP A 83 29.29 -37.24 17.89
N LYS A 84 29.53 -38.00 18.97
CA LYS A 84 29.13 -39.42 19.06
C LYS A 84 27.62 -39.61 18.87
N HIS A 85 26.79 -38.71 19.39
CA HIS A 85 25.35 -38.79 19.21
C HIS A 85 24.92 -38.54 17.77
N LEU A 86 25.55 -37.56 17.08
CA LEU A 86 25.21 -37.24 15.69
C LEU A 86 25.70 -38.32 14.72
N ILE A 87 26.84 -38.97 14.98
CA ILE A 87 27.33 -40.13 14.21
C ILE A 87 26.43 -41.37 14.38
N ASN A 88 25.83 -41.56 15.56
CA ASN A 88 25.01 -42.74 15.82
C ASN A 88 23.54 -42.54 15.44
N ARG A 89 23.01 -41.32 15.65
CA ARG A 89 21.56 -41.05 15.63
C ARG A 89 21.13 -40.04 14.57
N GLY A 90 22.05 -39.30 13.96
CA GLY A 90 21.73 -38.22 13.03
C GLY A 90 21.11 -37.00 13.70
N PHE A 91 20.94 -35.93 12.93
CA PHE A 91 20.23 -34.71 13.34
C PHE A 91 18.73 -34.94 13.50
N MET A 92 18.11 -34.15 14.38
CA MET A 92 16.66 -34.03 14.49
C MET A 92 16.05 -33.53 13.16
N PRO A 93 14.81 -33.91 12.82
CA PRO A 93 14.17 -33.49 11.58
C PRO A 93 14.10 -31.95 11.43
N ASN A 94 14.28 -31.45 10.22
CA ASN A 94 14.10 -30.04 9.82
C ASN A 94 14.99 -29.01 10.54
N TYR A 95 16.06 -29.43 11.20
CA TYR A 95 17.10 -28.57 11.76
C TYR A 95 18.12 -28.07 10.72
N TYR A 96 17.61 -27.49 9.62
CA TYR A 96 18.46 -26.92 8.57
C TYR A 96 19.09 -25.58 8.98
N ILE A 97 18.55 -24.90 10.00
CA ILE A 97 19.08 -23.67 10.57
C ILE A 97 19.55 -23.96 11.99
N TRP A 98 20.79 -23.62 12.32
CA TRP A 98 21.38 -24.00 13.60
C TRP A 98 21.11 -22.96 14.69
N PHE A 99 19.84 -22.69 14.95
CA PHE A 99 19.39 -21.60 15.84
C PHE A 99 19.85 -21.70 17.30
N GLN A 100 20.20 -22.89 17.78
CA GLN A 100 20.79 -23.10 19.11
C GLN A 100 22.33 -23.10 19.09
N HIS A 101 22.92 -22.93 17.91
CA HIS A 101 24.36 -23.03 17.66
C HIS A 101 24.87 -21.81 16.88
N GLY A 102 24.26 -20.64 17.14
CA GLY A 102 24.77 -19.34 16.66
C GLY A 102 24.26 -18.90 15.29
N GLU A 103 23.27 -19.58 14.71
CA GLU A 103 22.64 -19.14 13.46
C GLU A 103 21.23 -18.63 13.71
N GLY A 104 21.08 -17.31 13.86
CA GLY A 104 19.78 -16.70 14.09
C GLY A 104 18.81 -16.96 12.94
N TYR A 105 17.63 -17.50 13.26
CA TYR A 105 16.43 -17.19 12.50
C TYR A 105 15.57 -16.29 13.38
N ASN A 106 15.26 -15.11 12.88
CA ASN A 106 14.31 -14.16 13.46
C ASN A 106 12.98 -14.87 13.70
N TYR A 107 12.62 -15.05 14.96
CA TYR A 107 11.26 -15.02 15.53
C TYR A 107 11.39 -15.34 17.02
N GLU A 108 11.33 -14.31 17.87
CA GLU A 108 11.04 -14.49 19.29
C GLU A 108 9.56 -14.25 19.57
N ASN A 109 9.02 -15.17 20.36
CA ASN A 109 7.63 -15.37 20.71
C ASN A 109 7.58 -15.55 22.24
N GLU A 110 6.49 -15.08 22.87
CA GLU A 110 5.78 -15.67 24.04
C GLU A 110 6.40 -15.67 25.47
N ALA A 111 5.64 -15.09 26.42
CA ALA A 111 5.07 -15.75 27.63
C ALA A 111 4.13 -14.76 28.38
N SER A 112 2.80 -15.01 28.53
CA SER A 112 2.10 -15.68 29.65
C SER A 112 2.34 -15.03 31.05
N SER A 113 1.38 -14.70 31.93
CA SER A 113 0.13 -15.40 32.33
C SER A 113 -0.76 -14.55 33.31
N SER A 114 -2.10 -14.73 33.24
CA SER A 114 -3.18 -14.83 34.29
C SER A 114 -3.17 -13.97 35.60
N ASN A 115 -4.27 -13.52 36.23
CA ASN A 115 -5.63 -14.07 36.39
C ASN A 115 -6.62 -13.08 37.11
N SER A 116 -7.93 -13.13 36.78
CA SER A 116 -9.18 -13.00 37.62
C SER A 116 -9.44 -11.74 38.50
N ASN A 117 -10.66 -11.22 38.82
CA ASN A 117 -12.08 -11.53 38.59
C ASN A 117 -13.00 -10.41 39.20
N PHE A 118 -14.28 -10.34 38.76
CA PHE A 118 -15.52 -9.79 39.40
C PHE A 118 -15.93 -8.28 39.37
N GLN A 119 -16.94 -8.02 38.51
CA GLN A 119 -18.22 -7.28 38.66
C GLN A 119 -18.47 -6.30 39.83
N ASN A 120 -18.79 -5.02 39.52
CA ASN A 120 -20.13 -4.37 39.59
C ASN A 120 -20.02 -2.82 39.57
N GLU A 121 -20.90 -2.18 38.78
CA GLU A 121 -21.25 -0.73 38.77
C GLU A 121 -21.69 -0.23 40.18
N PRO A 122 -21.66 1.09 40.53
CA PRO A 122 -21.95 2.24 39.66
C PRO A 122 -21.11 3.53 39.84
N VAL A 123 -21.13 4.33 38.76
CA VAL A 123 -20.91 5.79 38.61
C VAL A 123 -20.51 6.63 39.85
N ASP A 124 -19.29 7.18 39.86
CA ASP A 124 -19.06 8.61 40.20
C ASP A 124 -17.75 9.17 39.61
N HIS A 125 -17.76 10.47 39.31
CA HIS A 125 -16.74 11.23 38.59
C HIS A 125 -15.43 11.44 39.37
N LEU A 126 -14.36 10.68 39.10
CA LEU A 126 -12.94 11.13 39.14
C LEU A 126 -11.96 9.98 38.80
N HIS A 127 -11.33 10.02 37.61
CA HIS A 127 -9.98 9.52 37.26
C HIS A 127 -9.91 9.19 35.76
N ASN A 128 -9.55 10.20 34.97
CA ASN A 128 -9.20 10.03 33.56
C ASN A 128 -7.72 10.39 33.45
N GLN A 129 -6.85 9.50 33.93
CA GLN A 129 -5.40 9.59 33.77
C GLN A 129 -4.86 8.16 33.80
N HIS A 130 -3.92 7.84 32.90
CA HIS A 130 -3.32 6.52 32.63
C HIS A 130 -4.05 5.62 31.62
N ARG A 131 -4.01 6.07 30.36
CA ARG A 131 -4.01 5.19 29.17
C ARG A 131 -2.77 5.51 28.34
N TYR A 132 -1.62 5.10 28.86
CA TYR A 132 -0.34 5.01 28.16
C TYR A 132 0.30 3.69 28.62
N TYR A 133 1.15 3.07 27.81
CA TYR A 133 1.77 1.74 27.98
C TYR A 133 0.95 0.56 27.42
N GLN A 134 0.86 0.49 26.09
CA GLN A 134 0.89 -0.78 25.34
C GLN A 134 1.30 -0.48 23.89
N GLU A 135 2.57 -0.10 23.70
CA GLU A 135 3.17 0.09 22.38
C GLU A 135 4.69 -0.19 22.37
N GLU A 136 5.17 -1.05 23.28
CA GLU A 136 6.56 -1.52 23.24
C GLU A 136 6.62 -2.86 22.51
N GLN A 137 6.69 -2.82 21.18
CA GLN A 137 7.42 -3.78 20.32
C GLN A 137 7.28 -3.38 18.84
N MET A 138 7.95 -2.29 18.46
CA MET A 138 8.35 -1.98 17.08
C MET A 138 9.70 -1.25 17.12
N VAL A 139 10.74 -1.88 17.67
CA VAL A 139 12.05 -1.22 17.85
C VAL A 139 12.98 -1.36 16.62
N ASP A 140 12.61 -2.13 15.60
CA ASP A 140 13.51 -2.35 14.43
C ASP A 140 13.35 -1.36 13.27
N ASN A 141 12.47 -0.36 13.37
CA ASN A 141 12.31 0.66 12.31
C ASN A 141 13.10 1.95 12.57
N TYR A 142 13.90 1.99 13.63
CA TYR A 142 14.47 3.22 14.20
C TYR A 142 15.81 3.69 13.58
N ASP A 143 16.40 2.94 12.63
CA ASP A 143 17.73 3.26 12.10
C ASP A 143 17.78 3.77 10.65
N ARG A 144 16.69 3.75 9.87
CA ARG A 144 16.80 3.95 8.41
C ARG A 144 17.07 5.38 7.94
N VAL A 145 16.64 6.40 8.70
CA VAL A 145 17.03 7.80 8.39
C VAL A 145 18.52 8.00 8.68
N HIS A 146 19.07 7.24 9.63
CA HIS A 146 20.50 7.21 9.90
C HIS A 146 21.25 6.41 8.81
N ASP A 147 20.69 5.30 8.33
CA ASP A 147 21.27 4.51 7.24
C ASP A 147 21.31 5.31 5.92
N MET A 148 20.28 6.10 5.59
CA MET A 148 20.30 6.99 4.42
C MET A 148 21.40 8.05 4.47
N VAL A 149 21.82 8.48 5.67
CA VAL A 149 22.94 9.43 5.87
C VAL A 149 24.29 8.69 5.88
N ALA A 150 24.32 7.44 6.35
CA ALA A 150 25.53 6.61 6.40
C ALA A 150 25.90 6.01 5.03
N ASP A 151 24.92 5.57 4.24
CA ASP A 151 25.08 4.92 2.93
C ASP A 151 25.56 5.86 1.81
N ALA A 152 25.63 7.17 2.06
CA ALA A 152 26.25 8.11 1.14
C ALA A 152 27.78 7.91 1.01
N PHE A 153 28.39 7.02 1.82
CA PHE A 153 29.82 6.84 1.91
C PHE A 153 30.26 5.36 1.83
N VAL A 154 30.39 4.83 0.61
CA VAL A 154 31.31 3.72 0.32
C VAL A 154 32.11 4.06 -0.94
N ALA A 155 33.41 4.32 -0.76
CA ALA A 155 34.33 4.56 -1.87
C ALA A 155 34.80 3.22 -2.46
N HIS A 156 34.51 3.00 -3.74
CA HIS A 156 35.17 1.97 -4.55
C HIS A 156 35.75 2.60 -5.83
N ASP A 157 37.01 2.30 -6.09
CA ASP A 157 37.80 2.73 -7.25
C ASP A 157 37.47 1.92 -8.52
N ASP A 158 37.68 2.62 -9.64
CA ASP A 158 37.79 2.23 -11.06
C ASP A 158 36.56 2.19 -12.01
N ASP A 159 36.84 2.82 -13.16
CA ASP A 159 36.20 3.00 -14.48
C ASP A 159 35.10 4.09 -14.70
N GLU A 160 35.36 4.93 -15.73
CA GLU A 160 34.60 6.08 -16.28
C GLU A 160 33.63 6.78 -15.32
N VAL A 161 34.17 7.36 -14.25
CA VAL A 161 33.42 8.15 -13.28
C VAL A 161 33.14 9.54 -13.83
N GLU A 162 31.87 9.88 -14.06
CA GLU A 162 31.48 11.27 -14.27
C GLU A 162 31.39 11.99 -12.92
N GLU A 163 31.85 13.24 -12.85
CA GLU A 163 31.62 14.05 -11.64
C GLU A 163 30.10 14.25 -11.42
N PRO A 164 29.62 14.18 -10.16
CA PRO A 164 28.24 14.51 -9.85
C PRO A 164 27.87 15.89 -10.39
N ASN A 165 26.70 15.99 -11.04
CA ASN A 165 26.21 17.29 -11.50
C ASN A 165 26.06 18.28 -10.33
N ILE A 166 25.98 19.57 -10.67
CA ILE A 166 25.94 20.68 -9.71
C ILE A 166 24.91 20.47 -8.60
N ASP A 167 23.71 19.98 -8.91
CA ASP A 167 22.67 19.75 -7.90
C ASP A 167 23.03 18.60 -6.95
N ALA A 168 23.56 17.50 -7.49
CA ALA A 168 24.03 16.38 -6.70
C ALA A 168 25.24 16.77 -5.84
N LYS A 169 26.19 17.51 -6.41
CA LYS A 169 27.37 18.02 -5.70
C LYS A 169 26.97 18.92 -4.54
N LYS A 170 26.08 19.91 -4.76
CA LYS A 170 25.55 20.77 -3.70
C LYS A 170 24.87 19.97 -2.60
N PHE A 171 24.15 18.91 -2.95
CA PHE A 171 23.53 18.04 -1.96
C PHE A 171 24.57 17.28 -1.14
N TYR A 172 25.55 16.64 -1.79
CA TYR A 172 26.60 15.91 -1.10
C TYR A 172 27.42 16.85 -0.22
N GLU A 173 27.81 18.04 -0.69
CA GLU A 173 28.51 19.05 0.11
C GLU A 173 27.71 19.49 1.33
N MET A 174 26.39 19.64 1.18
CA MET A 174 25.51 19.98 2.31
C MET A 174 25.35 18.81 3.28
N LEU A 175 25.29 17.58 2.78
CA LEU A 175 25.27 16.38 3.60
C LEU A 175 26.58 16.27 4.39
N ASP A 176 27.72 16.44 3.73
CA ASP A 176 29.07 16.46 4.33
C ASP A 176 29.18 17.54 5.41
N ALA A 177 28.73 18.76 5.13
CA ALA A 177 28.74 19.86 6.08
C ALA A 177 27.86 19.58 7.31
N ALA A 178 26.75 18.86 7.13
CA ALA A 178 25.86 18.47 8.20
C ALA A 178 26.31 17.18 8.93
N ASN A 179 27.20 16.41 8.31
CA ASN A 179 27.74 15.15 8.83
C ASN A 179 29.02 15.35 9.68
N GLN A 180 29.30 16.57 10.11
CA GLN A 180 30.37 16.82 11.08
C GLN A 180 30.12 16.01 12.37
N PRO A 181 31.18 15.38 12.95
CA PRO A 181 31.08 14.64 14.19
C PRO A 181 30.38 15.48 15.27
N LEU A 182 29.49 14.85 16.05
CA LEU A 182 28.72 15.57 17.06
C LEU A 182 29.62 16.24 18.11
N TYR A 183 30.77 15.63 18.43
CA TYR A 183 31.85 16.14 19.27
C TYR A 183 33.13 15.34 18.99
N SER A 184 34.29 15.78 19.47
CA SER A 184 35.57 15.10 19.26
C SER A 184 35.60 13.71 19.91
N GLY A 185 35.94 12.69 19.13
CA GLY A 185 36.00 11.30 19.60
C GLY A 185 34.64 10.61 19.76
N CYS A 186 33.55 11.18 19.23
CA CYS A 186 32.26 10.49 19.18
C CYS A 186 32.33 9.24 18.29
N ARG A 187 31.40 8.29 18.51
CA ARG A 187 31.29 7.08 17.68
C ARG A 187 31.04 7.48 16.21
N GLU A 188 31.66 6.75 15.29
CA GLU A 188 31.44 6.91 13.85
C GLU A 188 29.93 6.86 13.52
N GLY A 189 29.48 7.79 12.66
CA GLY A 189 28.07 7.98 12.31
C GLY A 189 27.27 8.93 13.22
N LEU A 190 27.78 9.30 14.40
CA LEU A 190 27.15 10.32 15.25
C LEU A 190 27.52 11.72 14.77
N SER A 191 26.58 12.38 14.09
CA SER A 191 26.73 13.73 13.56
C SER A 191 25.60 14.64 14.03
N LYS A 192 25.78 15.95 13.82
CA LYS A 192 24.74 16.95 14.08
C LYS A 192 23.44 16.59 13.36
N LEU A 193 23.54 16.16 12.10
CA LEU A 193 22.39 15.78 11.29
C LEU A 193 21.75 14.47 11.76
N SER A 194 22.54 13.45 12.09
CA SER A 194 21.96 12.16 12.53
C SER A 194 21.22 12.29 13.86
N LEU A 195 21.72 13.14 14.78
CA LEU A 195 20.98 13.51 15.99
C LEU A 195 19.67 14.26 15.67
N ALA A 196 19.73 15.30 14.83
CA ALA A 196 18.56 16.08 14.44
C ALA A 196 17.47 15.21 13.77
N ALA A 197 17.86 14.30 12.88
CA ALA A 197 16.97 13.37 12.20
C ALA A 197 16.31 12.37 13.17
N ARG A 198 17.09 11.81 14.11
CA ARG A 198 16.56 10.94 15.17
C ARG A 198 15.59 11.68 16.08
N MET A 199 15.91 12.92 16.47
CA MET A 199 15.02 13.76 17.28
C MET A 199 13.71 14.08 16.55
N MET A 200 13.75 14.38 15.25
CA MET A 200 12.54 14.57 14.44
C MET A 200 11.70 13.30 14.34
N SER A 201 12.35 12.14 14.23
CA SER A 201 11.67 10.84 14.19
C SER A 201 10.98 10.59 15.53
N ILE A 202 11.68 10.70 16.66
CA ILE A 202 11.12 10.54 18.01
C ILE A 202 9.95 11.52 18.25
N LYS A 203 10.11 12.79 17.87
CA LYS A 203 9.04 13.79 17.95
C LYS A 203 7.80 13.33 17.19
N THR A 204 8.01 12.86 15.96
CA THR A 204 6.95 12.43 15.05
C THR A 204 6.38 11.08 15.45
N ASP A 205 7.13 10.23 16.14
CA ASP A 205 6.63 8.92 16.51
C ASP A 205 5.79 8.99 17.79
N HIS A 206 6.18 9.87 18.71
CA HIS A 206 5.54 9.98 20.03
C HIS A 206 4.71 11.26 20.20
N ASN A 207 4.49 12.03 19.13
CA ASN A 207 3.76 13.29 19.17
C ASN A 207 4.27 14.26 20.25
N LEU A 208 5.59 14.41 20.36
CA LEU A 208 6.17 15.25 21.40
C LEU A 208 5.89 16.73 21.13
N PRO A 209 5.45 17.52 22.13
CA PRO A 209 5.28 18.95 21.96
C PRO A 209 6.64 19.63 21.72
N GLU A 210 6.63 20.79 21.07
CA GLU A 210 7.86 21.57 20.80
C GLU A 210 8.63 21.92 22.09
N SER A 211 7.91 22.25 23.17
CA SER A 211 8.52 22.49 24.48
C SER A 211 9.28 21.28 25.02
N CYS A 212 8.80 20.06 24.75
CA CYS A 212 9.51 18.84 25.12
C CYS A 212 10.78 18.67 24.29
N MET A 213 10.73 18.97 22.99
CA MET A 213 11.93 18.92 22.14
C MET A 213 12.99 19.93 22.56
N ASN A 214 12.58 21.15 22.96
CA ASN A 214 13.51 22.14 23.50
C ASN A 214 14.12 21.68 24.84
N ALA A 215 13.33 21.04 25.72
CA ALA A 215 13.87 20.46 26.95
C ALA A 215 14.89 19.33 26.67
N TRP A 216 14.68 18.53 25.61
CA TRP A 216 15.66 17.53 25.19
C TRP A 216 16.94 18.17 24.64
N THR A 217 16.86 19.25 23.87
CA THR A 217 18.06 19.97 23.42
C THR A 217 18.85 20.56 24.59
N ASP A 218 18.15 21.10 25.60
CA ASP A 218 18.79 21.60 26.82
C ASP A 218 19.49 20.48 27.59
N LEU A 219 18.84 19.31 27.72
CA LEU A 219 19.44 18.13 28.35
C LEU A 219 20.69 17.65 27.60
N PHE A 220 20.66 17.59 26.27
CA PHE A 220 21.83 17.19 25.49
C PHE A 220 22.99 18.15 25.67
N LYS A 221 22.75 19.46 25.77
CA LYS A 221 23.82 20.44 26.05
C LYS A 221 24.48 20.25 27.41
N GLU A 222 23.70 19.90 28.42
CA GLU A 222 24.22 19.72 29.79
C GLU A 222 25.07 18.45 29.91
N TYR A 223 24.71 17.37 29.20
CA TYR A 223 25.34 16.05 29.37
C TYR A 223 26.37 15.71 28.28
N LEU A 224 26.36 16.37 27.12
CA LEU A 224 27.37 16.18 26.08
C LEU A 224 28.64 17.01 26.37
N PRO A 225 29.80 16.61 25.82
CA PRO A 225 31.05 17.36 25.95
C PRO A 225 30.94 18.83 25.51
N GLU A 226 31.74 19.72 26.09
CA GLU A 226 31.69 21.18 25.81
C GLU A 226 31.89 21.54 24.33
N ASP A 227 32.60 20.71 23.56
CA ASP A 227 32.86 20.90 22.13
C ASP A 227 31.73 20.36 21.22
N ASN A 228 30.60 19.94 21.79
CA ASN A 228 29.50 19.40 21.00
C ASN A 228 28.82 20.46 20.12
N VAL A 229 28.35 20.02 18.94
CA VAL A 229 27.67 20.87 17.95
C VAL A 229 26.16 20.58 17.84
N SER A 230 25.57 19.98 18.87
CA SER A 230 24.13 19.65 18.90
C SER A 230 23.26 20.91 18.69
N ALA A 231 22.03 20.72 18.22
CA ALA A 231 21.14 21.84 17.93
C ALA A 231 20.58 22.45 19.21
N ASP A 232 20.44 23.79 19.22
CA ASP A 232 20.10 24.54 20.42
C ASP A 232 18.60 24.56 20.74
N SER A 233 17.78 24.16 19.78
CA SER A 233 16.34 24.17 19.90
C SER A 233 15.70 23.29 18.82
N TYR A 234 14.41 23.00 19.00
CA TYR A 234 13.59 22.40 17.95
C TYR A 234 13.61 23.20 16.65
N TYR A 235 13.62 24.53 16.72
CA TYR A 235 13.69 25.38 15.53
C TYR A 235 14.98 25.15 14.73
N GLU A 236 16.13 25.00 15.41
CA GLU A 236 17.39 24.67 14.75
C GLU A 236 17.39 23.27 14.16
N ILE A 237 16.84 22.28 14.88
CA ILE A 237 16.64 20.92 14.37
C ILE A 237 15.81 20.96 13.09
N GLN A 238 14.69 21.69 13.10
CA GLN A 238 13.82 21.83 11.94
C GLN A 238 14.55 22.50 10.78
N LYS A 239 15.36 23.53 11.04
CA LYS A 239 16.17 24.22 10.01
C LYS A 239 17.23 23.30 9.39
N LEU A 240 17.87 22.46 10.20
CA LEU A 240 18.86 21.47 9.73
C LEU A 240 18.20 20.38 8.87
N VAL A 241 17.03 19.89 9.25
CA VAL A 241 16.31 18.90 8.44
C VAL A 241 15.70 19.55 7.20
N TYR A 242 15.26 20.81 7.29
CA TYR A 242 14.77 21.57 6.14
C TYR A 242 15.85 21.79 5.09
N SER A 243 17.13 21.95 5.49
CA SER A 243 18.21 22.08 4.52
C SER A 243 18.37 20.83 3.66
N LEU A 244 17.97 19.63 4.11
CA LEU A 244 18.02 18.37 3.33
C LEU A 244 17.23 18.39 2.00
N GLY A 245 16.54 19.49 1.68
CA GLY A 245 16.13 19.78 0.32
C GLY A 245 14.90 18.98 -0.11
N LEU A 246 13.93 18.87 0.79
CA LEU A 246 12.58 18.39 0.49
C LEU A 246 11.61 19.57 0.61
N PRO A 247 11.45 20.38 -0.45
CA PRO A 247 10.61 21.56 -0.39
C PRO A 247 9.14 21.18 -0.11
N SER A 248 8.44 22.09 0.55
CA SER A 248 6.99 22.08 0.61
C SER A 248 6.49 23.49 0.32
N GLU A 249 5.45 23.58 -0.50
CA GLU A 249 4.81 24.82 -0.90
C GLU A 249 3.43 24.88 -0.26
N MET A 250 3.17 25.95 0.48
CA MET A 250 1.83 26.27 0.97
C MET A 250 1.15 27.16 -0.06
N ILE A 251 0.11 26.63 -0.71
CA ILE A 251 -0.61 27.33 -1.78
C ILE A 251 -1.98 27.73 -1.27
N ASP A 252 -2.32 29.01 -1.41
CA ASP A 252 -3.63 29.53 -1.02
C ASP A 252 -4.70 29.06 -2.01
N VAL A 253 -5.87 28.72 -1.46
CA VAL A 253 -7.01 28.17 -2.22
C VAL A 253 -8.23 29.06 -2.02
N CYS A 254 -9.00 29.24 -3.08
CA CYS A 254 -10.32 29.85 -2.95
C CYS A 254 -11.20 29.04 -1.97
N ILE A 255 -11.94 29.73 -1.09
CA ILE A 255 -12.83 29.12 -0.08
C ILE A 255 -13.86 28.12 -0.65
N ASP A 256 -14.24 28.26 -1.92
CA ASP A 256 -15.16 27.35 -2.62
C ASP A 256 -14.44 26.33 -3.51
N ASN A 257 -13.12 26.16 -3.34
CA ASN A 257 -12.25 25.31 -4.15
C ASN A 257 -12.31 25.63 -5.66
N CYS A 258 -12.53 26.89 -6.03
CA CYS A 258 -12.68 27.28 -7.44
C CYS A 258 -11.33 27.32 -8.18
N MET A 259 -10.27 27.76 -7.51
CA MET A 259 -8.94 28.01 -8.08
C MET A 259 -7.88 27.99 -6.97
N LEU A 260 -6.63 27.82 -7.39
CA LEU A 260 -5.45 28.13 -6.59
C LEU A 260 -5.02 29.57 -6.85
N TYR A 261 -4.49 30.24 -5.84
CA TYR A 261 -3.74 31.48 -6.02
C TYR A 261 -2.28 31.12 -6.27
N TRP A 262 -2.01 30.59 -7.46
CA TRP A 262 -0.73 29.99 -7.86
C TRP A 262 -0.43 30.29 -9.33
N GLY A 263 0.85 30.34 -9.68
CA GLY A 263 1.29 30.72 -11.02
C GLY A 263 0.81 32.14 -11.37
N ASP A 264 0.13 32.27 -12.51
CA ASP A 264 -0.36 33.57 -12.99
C ASP A 264 -1.40 34.22 -12.06
N ASP A 265 -2.09 33.42 -11.24
CA ASP A 265 -3.13 33.88 -10.31
C ASP A 265 -2.57 34.22 -8.90
N GLU A 266 -1.26 34.10 -8.66
CA GLU A 266 -0.63 34.26 -7.35
C GLU A 266 -0.92 35.63 -6.71
N LYS A 267 -1.00 36.69 -7.51
CA LYS A 267 -1.20 38.07 -7.02
C LYS A 267 -2.67 38.44 -6.83
N LEU A 268 -3.61 37.56 -7.16
CA LEU A 268 -5.03 37.86 -7.02
C LEU A 268 -5.43 37.87 -5.54
N GLU A 269 -6.28 38.85 -5.20
CA GLU A 269 -6.86 38.99 -3.86
C GLU A 269 -8.30 38.48 -3.77
N GLU A 270 -8.93 38.23 -4.92
CA GLU A 270 -10.26 37.67 -5.05
C GLU A 270 -10.27 36.52 -6.06
N CYS A 271 -11.19 35.57 -5.88
CA CYS A 271 -11.34 34.46 -6.80
C CYS A 271 -11.87 34.95 -8.15
N ARG A 272 -11.18 34.64 -9.25
CA ARG A 272 -11.61 35.06 -10.59
C ARG A 272 -12.99 34.51 -11.00
N PHE A 273 -13.39 33.37 -10.43
CA PHE A 273 -14.65 32.67 -10.72
C PHE A 273 -15.82 33.08 -9.81
N CYS A 274 -15.68 32.94 -8.49
CA CYS A 274 -16.78 33.20 -7.55
C CYS A 274 -16.69 34.58 -6.86
N LYS A 275 -15.68 35.39 -7.16
CA LYS A 275 -15.44 36.74 -6.61
C LYS A 275 -15.30 36.81 -5.09
N LYS A 276 -15.22 35.67 -4.40
CA LYS A 276 -14.97 35.62 -2.97
C LYS A 276 -13.53 36.06 -2.65
N PRO A 277 -13.31 36.72 -1.51
CA PRO A 277 -11.98 37.17 -1.09
C PRO A 277 -11.06 35.98 -0.77
N ARG A 278 -9.77 36.16 -1.04
CA ARG A 278 -8.70 35.22 -0.66
C ARG A 278 -8.48 35.18 0.85
N PHE A 279 -8.53 36.34 1.49
CA PHE A 279 -8.16 36.53 2.89
C PHE A 279 -9.36 36.77 3.80
N LYS A 280 -9.26 36.27 5.03
CA LYS A 280 -10.20 36.55 6.12
C LYS A 280 -10.15 38.06 6.47
N PRO A 281 -11.27 38.64 6.96
CA PRO A 281 -11.27 40.03 7.43
C PRO A 281 -10.19 40.23 8.50
N GLN A 282 -9.46 41.34 8.43
CA GLN A 282 -8.41 41.65 9.40
C GLN A 282 -9.02 41.82 10.81
N GLY A 283 -8.59 40.98 11.75
CA GLY A 283 -8.73 41.25 13.19
C GLY A 283 -7.64 42.22 13.68
N ARG A 284 -7.41 42.30 15.00
CA ARG A 284 -6.36 43.15 15.63
C ARG A 284 -4.90 42.81 15.23
N GLY A 285 -4.68 41.83 14.34
CA GLY A 285 -3.35 41.38 13.90
C GLY A 285 -2.95 41.95 12.53
N ARG A 286 -1.64 42.11 12.30
CA ARG A 286 -1.07 42.65 11.06
C ARG A 286 -0.99 41.67 9.88
N ASN A 287 -1.15 40.36 10.13
CA ASN A 287 -0.95 39.32 9.11
C ASN A 287 -2.25 38.97 8.38
N ARG A 288 -2.21 38.97 7.04
CA ARG A 288 -3.33 38.52 6.20
C ARG A 288 -3.39 36.99 6.22
N VAL A 289 -4.51 36.45 6.69
CA VAL A 289 -4.72 35.00 6.78
C VAL A 289 -5.66 34.55 5.66
N PRO A 290 -5.25 33.65 4.75
CA PRO A 290 -6.11 33.13 3.71
C PRO A 290 -7.23 32.27 4.30
N TYR A 291 -8.33 32.14 3.56
CA TYR A 291 -9.44 31.28 4.00
C TYR A 291 -9.08 29.80 3.99
N GLN A 292 -8.29 29.37 3.00
CA GLN A 292 -7.92 27.97 2.80
C GLN A 292 -6.54 27.87 2.17
N ARG A 293 -5.84 26.77 2.44
CA ARG A 293 -4.54 26.41 1.88
C ARG A 293 -4.52 24.94 1.47
N MET A 294 -3.59 24.58 0.61
CA MET A 294 -3.14 23.20 0.38
C MET A 294 -1.63 23.14 0.55
N TRP A 295 -1.09 21.94 0.75
CA TRP A 295 0.34 21.71 0.68
C TRP A 295 0.67 20.94 -0.58
N TYR A 296 1.67 21.44 -1.31
CA TYR A 296 2.29 20.76 -2.42
C TYR A 296 3.72 20.37 -2.04
N LEU A 297 4.09 19.13 -2.31
CA LEU A 297 5.40 18.58 -2.02
C LEU A 297 5.97 18.06 -3.34
N PRO A 298 6.87 18.82 -3.99
CA PRO A 298 7.43 18.47 -5.29
C PRO A 298 8.07 17.08 -5.33
N ILE A 299 7.95 16.41 -6.48
CA ILE A 299 8.42 15.03 -6.66
C ILE A 299 9.82 14.94 -7.26
N THR A 300 10.27 15.96 -7.98
CA THR A 300 11.54 15.94 -8.73
C THR A 300 12.73 15.69 -7.82
N ASP A 301 12.86 16.45 -6.73
CA ASP A 301 13.99 16.31 -5.82
C ASP A 301 13.95 14.96 -5.09
N ARG A 302 12.76 14.47 -4.74
CA ARG A 302 12.58 13.13 -4.14
C ARG A 302 13.03 12.02 -5.08
N LEU A 303 12.72 12.13 -6.37
CA LEU A 303 13.19 11.19 -7.39
C LEU A 303 14.70 11.27 -7.58
N LYS A 304 15.30 12.48 -7.54
CA LYS A 304 16.76 12.63 -7.53
C LYS A 304 17.39 11.92 -6.32
N ARG A 305 16.77 12.01 -5.13
CA ARG A 305 17.26 11.31 -3.92
C ARG A 305 17.35 9.80 -4.10
N LEU A 306 16.39 9.19 -4.80
CA LEU A 306 16.42 7.76 -5.08
C LEU A 306 17.60 7.32 -5.97
N TYR A 307 18.19 8.24 -6.73
CA TYR A 307 19.40 7.97 -7.52
C TYR A 307 20.70 8.38 -6.83
N GLN A 308 20.60 9.15 -5.74
CA GLN A 308 21.74 9.65 -4.98
C GLN A 308 22.08 8.77 -3.76
N SER A 309 21.26 7.75 -3.47
CA SER A 309 21.43 6.79 -2.39
C SER A 309 21.84 5.43 -2.96
N GLU A 310 22.94 4.87 -2.46
CA GLU A 310 23.45 3.55 -2.88
C GLU A 310 22.41 2.44 -2.65
N GLU A 311 21.61 2.56 -1.59
CA GLU A 311 20.56 1.59 -1.26
C GLU A 311 19.44 1.51 -2.30
N THR A 312 19.18 2.61 -3.01
CA THR A 312 18.00 2.77 -3.88
C THR A 312 18.34 2.92 -5.36
N ALA A 313 19.50 3.51 -5.70
CA ALA A 313 19.87 3.84 -7.08
C ALA A 313 19.90 2.60 -8.00
N GLY A 314 20.47 1.49 -7.53
CA GLY A 314 20.46 0.23 -8.27
C GLY A 314 19.04 -0.35 -8.43
N LYS A 315 18.23 -0.28 -7.37
CA LYS A 315 16.84 -0.78 -7.36
C LYS A 315 15.94 0.00 -8.34
N MET A 316 16.25 1.26 -8.65
CA MET A 316 15.48 2.07 -9.60
C MET A 316 15.54 1.58 -11.06
N ARG A 317 16.46 0.67 -11.39
CA ARG A 317 16.52 0.02 -12.71
C ARG A 317 15.94 -1.39 -12.71
N TRP A 318 15.50 -1.89 -11.55
CA TRP A 318 15.04 -3.27 -11.37
C TRP A 318 13.93 -3.65 -12.36
N HIS A 319 12.98 -2.75 -12.62
CA HIS A 319 11.87 -3.00 -13.56
C HIS A 319 12.32 -3.39 -14.98
N ALA A 320 13.53 -3.01 -15.39
CA ALA A 320 14.11 -3.31 -16.70
C ALA A 320 15.14 -4.45 -16.65
N GLU A 321 15.75 -4.70 -15.49
CA GLU A 321 16.84 -5.67 -15.30
C GLU A 321 16.34 -7.04 -14.80
N HIS A 322 15.09 -7.13 -14.31
CA HIS A 322 14.54 -8.40 -13.83
C HIS A 322 14.20 -9.35 -14.99
N THR A 323 14.13 -10.65 -14.68
CA THR A 323 13.73 -11.69 -15.63
C THR A 323 12.30 -12.13 -15.37
N GLN A 324 11.46 -12.01 -16.39
CA GLN A 324 10.09 -12.50 -16.36
C GLN A 324 10.01 -13.98 -16.77
N THR A 325 9.25 -14.78 -16.02
CA THR A 325 8.82 -16.12 -16.47
C THR A 325 7.61 -16.00 -17.42
N ASP A 326 7.65 -16.67 -18.56
CA ASP A 326 6.55 -16.66 -19.53
C ASP A 326 5.21 -17.08 -18.90
N GLY A 327 4.20 -16.22 -19.07
CA GLY A 327 2.86 -16.44 -18.53
C GLY A 327 2.63 -15.94 -17.10
N GLU A 328 3.68 -15.48 -16.40
CA GLU A 328 3.57 -14.91 -15.05
C GLU A 328 3.77 -13.39 -15.08
N MET A 329 3.01 -12.68 -14.24
CA MET A 329 3.15 -11.24 -14.02
C MET A 329 3.62 -11.04 -12.59
N THR A 330 4.84 -10.55 -12.41
CA THR A 330 5.46 -10.32 -11.09
C THR A 330 5.58 -8.84 -10.76
N HIS A 331 5.48 -7.98 -11.77
CA HIS A 331 5.60 -6.55 -11.62
C HIS A 331 4.78 -5.80 -12.69
N PRO A 332 4.31 -4.56 -12.45
CA PRO A 332 3.60 -3.76 -13.46
C PRO A 332 4.30 -3.62 -14.82
N SER A 333 5.64 -3.70 -14.85
CA SER A 333 6.44 -3.72 -16.09
C SER A 333 6.09 -4.87 -17.04
N ASP A 334 5.59 -5.97 -16.48
CA ASP A 334 5.31 -7.21 -17.21
C ASP A 334 3.95 -7.10 -17.94
N ALA A 335 3.13 -6.15 -17.50
CA ALA A 335 1.77 -5.94 -17.98
C ALA A 335 1.74 -5.37 -19.41
N ARG A 336 0.68 -5.72 -20.13
CA ARG A 336 0.45 -5.26 -21.51
C ARG A 336 0.44 -3.73 -21.62
N ALA A 337 -0.09 -3.02 -20.62
CA ALA A 337 -0.20 -1.56 -20.64
C ALA A 337 1.19 -0.89 -20.63
N TRP A 338 2.10 -1.34 -19.76
CA TRP A 338 3.48 -0.86 -19.71
C TRP A 338 4.24 -1.17 -21.01
N LYS A 339 4.18 -2.43 -21.45
CA LYS A 339 4.83 -2.87 -22.70
C LYS A 339 4.31 -2.11 -23.92
N HIS A 340 3.02 -1.77 -23.94
CA HIS A 340 2.45 -0.94 -25.00
C HIS A 340 3.02 0.48 -24.98
N PHE A 341 3.08 1.11 -23.79
CA PHE A 341 3.68 2.43 -23.65
C PHE A 341 5.13 2.46 -24.14
N ASN A 342 5.94 1.47 -23.75
CA ASN A 342 7.32 1.36 -24.19
C ASN A 342 7.46 1.22 -25.72
N LYS A 343 6.50 0.58 -26.38
CA LYS A 343 6.46 0.47 -27.85
C LYS A 343 6.12 1.79 -28.52
N ILE A 344 5.24 2.61 -27.93
CA ILE A 344 4.89 3.93 -28.47
C ILE A 344 6.02 4.95 -28.21
N TYR A 345 6.67 4.85 -27.06
CA TYR A 345 7.70 5.78 -26.61
C TYR A 345 9.06 5.10 -26.41
N PRO A 346 9.68 4.54 -27.48
CA PRO A 346 10.93 3.79 -27.36
C PRO A 346 12.09 4.66 -26.87
N GLN A 347 12.10 5.96 -27.18
CA GLN A 347 13.11 6.89 -26.67
C GLN A 347 13.02 7.07 -25.15
N PHE A 348 11.81 7.10 -24.58
CA PHE A 348 11.64 7.13 -23.12
C PHE A 348 12.07 5.79 -22.52
N ALA A 349 11.61 4.67 -23.08
CA ALA A 349 11.89 3.34 -22.56
C ALA A 349 13.36 2.91 -22.70
N SER A 350 14.11 3.50 -23.65
CA SER A 350 15.52 3.17 -23.89
C SER A 350 16.43 3.49 -22.72
N ASN A 351 16.04 4.44 -21.86
CA ASN A 351 16.75 4.73 -20.62
C ASN A 351 16.00 4.10 -19.45
N SER A 352 16.51 2.99 -18.92
CA SER A 352 15.96 2.28 -17.75
C SER A 352 15.95 3.12 -16.47
N ARG A 353 16.60 4.30 -16.47
CA ARG A 353 16.57 5.25 -15.36
C ARG A 353 15.41 6.25 -15.42
N ASN A 354 14.62 6.23 -16.50
CA ASN A 354 13.38 7.01 -16.53
C ASN A 354 12.33 6.39 -15.61
N VAL A 355 11.51 7.25 -14.99
CA VAL A 355 10.64 6.86 -13.88
C VAL A 355 9.20 6.68 -14.33
N TYR A 356 8.60 5.57 -13.95
CA TYR A 356 7.19 5.25 -14.15
C TYR A 356 6.47 5.33 -12.81
N MET A 357 5.38 6.08 -12.75
CA MET A 357 4.69 6.37 -11.50
C MET A 357 3.24 5.95 -11.52
N GLY A 358 2.74 5.53 -10.35
CA GLY A 358 1.32 5.41 -10.05
C GLY A 358 0.86 6.52 -9.13
N LEU A 359 -0.40 6.95 -9.28
CA LEU A 359 -1.04 7.92 -8.39
C LEU A 359 -2.19 7.28 -7.65
N CYS A 360 -2.32 7.52 -6.35
CA CYS A 360 -3.52 7.15 -5.60
C CYS A 360 -3.99 8.27 -4.68
N THR A 361 -5.28 8.30 -4.39
CA THR A 361 -5.89 9.29 -3.50
C THR A 361 -7.17 8.72 -2.91
N ASP A 362 -7.40 8.99 -1.63
CA ASP A 362 -8.63 8.69 -0.92
C ASP A 362 -8.79 9.64 0.28
N GLY A 363 -10.04 9.90 0.67
CA GLY A 363 -10.35 10.83 1.76
C GLY A 363 -10.38 10.09 3.09
N PHE A 364 -9.81 10.68 4.14
CA PHE A 364 -9.87 10.10 5.48
C PHE A 364 -10.24 11.11 6.55
N SER A 365 -10.84 10.61 7.63
CA SER A 365 -11.17 11.41 8.82
C SER A 365 -10.09 11.21 9.88
N PRO A 366 -9.28 12.24 10.21
CA PRO A 366 -8.25 12.13 11.24
C PRO A 366 -8.84 12.04 12.65
N PHE A 367 -10.08 12.50 12.87
CA PHE A 367 -10.72 12.56 14.20
C PHE A 367 -11.65 11.37 14.51
N GLY A 368 -11.65 10.33 13.67
CA GLY A 368 -12.48 9.13 13.87
C GLY A 368 -13.99 9.38 13.75
N MET A 369 -14.80 8.48 14.34
CA MET A 369 -16.28 8.51 14.28
C MET A 369 -16.94 9.46 15.30
N SER A 370 -16.15 10.14 16.14
CA SER A 370 -16.64 10.88 17.31
C SER A 370 -16.20 12.35 17.27
N GLY A 371 -16.67 13.13 16.29
CA GLY A 371 -16.39 14.57 16.20
C GLY A 371 -16.50 15.12 14.78
N ARG A 372 -16.69 16.44 14.63
CA ARG A 372 -16.96 17.21 13.38
C ARG A 372 -16.45 16.51 12.10
N GLN A 373 -17.32 16.36 11.10
CA GLN A 373 -16.94 15.84 9.78
C GLN A 373 -15.75 16.62 9.22
N TYR A 374 -14.56 16.00 9.25
CA TYR A 374 -13.34 16.57 8.71
C TYR A 374 -12.75 15.56 7.72
N SER A 375 -12.77 15.88 6.44
CA SER A 375 -12.18 15.06 5.39
C SER A 375 -10.83 15.64 5.00
N LEU A 376 -9.74 14.99 5.39
CA LEU A 376 -8.40 15.26 4.87
C LEU A 376 -8.20 14.46 3.58
N TRP A 377 -7.56 15.05 2.57
CA TRP A 377 -7.34 14.37 1.31
C TRP A 377 -5.89 14.42 0.84
N PRO A 378 -5.14 13.31 1.02
CA PRO A 378 -3.83 13.16 0.44
C PRO A 378 -3.89 12.68 -1.02
N VAL A 379 -2.89 13.09 -1.80
CA VAL A 379 -2.53 12.48 -3.09
C VAL A 379 -1.13 11.90 -2.93
N PHE A 380 -1.02 10.60 -3.17
CA PHE A 380 0.23 9.87 -3.12
C PHE A 380 0.71 9.52 -4.53
N MET A 381 2.03 9.48 -4.68
CA MET A 381 2.70 8.96 -5.86
C MET A 381 3.69 7.88 -5.48
N THR A 382 3.81 6.87 -6.34
CA THR A 382 4.68 5.73 -6.11
C THR A 382 5.53 5.46 -7.35
N PRO A 383 6.87 5.40 -7.25
CA PRO A 383 7.73 4.99 -8.34
C PRO A 383 7.66 3.46 -8.50
N TYR A 384 7.13 3.00 -9.63
CA TYR A 384 7.10 1.58 -10.00
C TYR A 384 8.42 1.09 -10.61
N ASN A 385 9.50 1.85 -10.48
CA ASN A 385 10.82 1.42 -10.91
C ASN A 385 11.42 0.37 -9.95
N LEU A 386 11.02 0.47 -8.68
CA LEU A 386 11.54 -0.32 -7.58
C LEU A 386 10.97 -1.75 -7.58
N PRO A 387 11.67 -2.73 -6.98
CA PRO A 387 11.17 -4.08 -6.80
C PRO A 387 9.83 -4.10 -6.05
N PRO A 388 8.99 -5.13 -6.28
CA PRO A 388 7.74 -5.38 -5.57
C PRO A 388 7.74 -5.11 -4.06
N ASP A 389 8.75 -5.64 -3.36
CA ASP A 389 8.81 -5.60 -1.89
C ASP A 389 9.20 -4.21 -1.37
N THR A 390 9.76 -3.37 -2.23
CA THR A 390 10.25 -2.03 -1.92
C THR A 390 9.25 -0.96 -2.35
N CYS A 391 8.66 -1.07 -3.55
CA CYS A 391 7.82 -0.01 -4.12
C CYS A 391 6.56 0.30 -3.28
N MET A 392 6.12 -0.63 -2.43
CA MET A 392 4.95 -0.46 -1.56
C MET A 392 5.31 -0.14 -0.09
N GLN A 393 6.58 0.08 0.23
CA GLN A 393 6.97 0.51 1.59
C GLN A 393 6.67 2.01 1.77
N ARG A 394 6.44 2.42 3.02
CA ARG A 394 5.95 3.76 3.38
C ARG A 394 6.87 4.86 2.86
N GLU A 395 8.16 4.61 2.83
CA GLU A 395 9.24 5.51 2.46
C GLU A 395 9.20 5.86 0.96
N PHE A 396 8.63 4.97 0.13
CA PHE A 396 8.52 5.15 -1.32
C PHE A 396 7.11 5.59 -1.76
N LEU A 397 6.20 5.84 -0.80
CA LEU A 397 4.90 6.45 -1.04
C LEU A 397 4.98 7.96 -0.83
N PHE A 398 5.19 8.70 -1.91
CA PHE A 398 5.37 10.14 -1.85
C PHE A 398 4.05 10.86 -1.63
N LEU A 399 3.83 11.36 -0.42
CA LEU A 399 2.78 12.35 -0.17
C LEU A 399 3.11 13.62 -0.95
N THR A 400 2.33 13.90 -2.00
CA THR A 400 2.63 14.94 -2.99
C THR A 400 1.70 16.14 -2.86
N ILE A 401 0.43 15.89 -2.56
CA ILE A 401 -0.55 16.95 -2.27
C ILE A 401 -1.28 16.60 -0.99
N LEU A 402 -1.53 17.61 -0.16
CA LEU A 402 -2.39 17.50 1.01
C LEU A 402 -3.45 18.59 0.99
N ILE A 403 -4.71 18.17 0.94
CA ILE A 403 -5.87 19.05 0.91
C ILE A 403 -6.56 18.99 2.28
N PRO A 404 -6.49 20.05 3.11
CA PRO A 404 -7.14 20.07 4.40
C PRO A 404 -8.66 20.06 4.27
N GLY A 405 -9.30 19.50 5.29
CA GLY A 405 -10.75 19.52 5.45
C GLY A 405 -11.28 20.91 5.87
N PRO A 406 -12.56 21.02 6.25
CA PRO A 406 -13.44 19.90 6.60
C PRO A 406 -14.10 19.22 5.39
N ASN A 407 -14.14 19.90 4.25
CA ASN A 407 -14.93 19.48 3.10
C ASN A 407 -14.12 18.69 2.07
N HIS A 408 -14.76 17.67 1.54
CA HIS A 408 -14.33 16.93 0.36
C HIS A 408 -14.21 17.89 -0.87
N PRO A 409 -13.03 18.08 -1.53
CA PRO A 409 -12.85 18.67 -2.86
C PRO A 409 -13.85 18.26 -3.94
N LYS A 410 -14.44 17.05 -3.89
CA LYS A 410 -15.45 16.60 -4.87
C LYS A 410 -14.93 16.81 -6.31
N ARG A 411 -15.66 17.55 -7.13
CA ARG A 411 -15.34 17.78 -8.55
C ARG A 411 -14.17 18.75 -8.75
N SER A 412 -13.76 19.48 -7.71
CA SER A 412 -12.66 20.44 -7.73
C SER A 412 -11.26 19.82 -7.61
N LEU A 413 -11.11 18.49 -7.52
CA LEU A 413 -9.79 17.86 -7.30
C LEU A 413 -8.73 18.31 -8.32
N ASP A 414 -9.12 18.53 -9.58
CA ASP A 414 -8.23 19.00 -10.65
C ASP A 414 -7.59 20.35 -10.35
N VAL A 415 -8.26 21.22 -9.59
CA VAL A 415 -7.70 22.50 -9.15
C VAL A 415 -6.45 22.26 -8.32
N PHE A 416 -6.46 21.27 -7.43
CA PHE A 416 -5.36 20.94 -6.53
C PHE A 416 -4.24 20.16 -7.23
N LEU A 417 -4.56 19.45 -8.32
CA LEU A 417 -3.57 18.69 -9.10
C LEU A 417 -2.71 19.57 -10.01
N GLN A 418 -3.04 20.86 -10.20
CA GLN A 418 -2.33 21.76 -11.12
C GLN A 418 -0.80 21.79 -10.93
N PRO A 419 -0.24 21.97 -9.71
CA PRO A 419 1.21 22.00 -9.52
C PRO A 419 1.87 20.68 -9.93
N LEU A 420 1.24 19.55 -9.54
CA LEU A 420 1.70 18.21 -9.91
C LEU A 420 1.69 17.99 -11.42
N ILE A 421 0.61 18.35 -12.10
CA ILE A 421 0.52 18.18 -13.55
C ILE A 421 1.55 19.06 -14.27
N LYS A 422 1.82 20.27 -13.76
CA LYS A 422 2.89 21.12 -14.30
C LYS A 422 4.26 20.45 -14.15
N GLU A 423 4.58 19.94 -12.96
CA GLU A 423 5.86 19.26 -12.72
C GLU A 423 6.00 17.99 -13.57
N LEU A 424 4.94 17.19 -13.73
CA LEU A 424 4.93 16.01 -14.61
C LEU A 424 5.15 16.37 -16.09
N LYS A 425 4.60 17.50 -16.56
CA LYS A 425 4.83 18.00 -17.93
C LYS A 425 6.29 18.40 -18.12
N ASP A 426 6.91 19.01 -17.13
CA ASP A 426 8.32 19.41 -17.19
C ASP A 426 9.25 18.19 -17.16
N LEU A 427 9.01 17.24 -16.26
CA LEU A 427 9.71 15.95 -16.20
C LEU A 427 9.53 15.13 -17.48
N TRP A 428 8.37 15.20 -18.11
CA TRP A 428 8.13 14.52 -19.37
C TRP A 428 8.85 15.17 -20.55
N SER A 429 8.74 16.49 -20.71
CA SER A 429 9.19 17.20 -21.93
C SER A 429 10.68 17.48 -21.94
N THR A 430 11.19 18.04 -20.85
CA THR A 430 12.60 18.45 -20.71
C THR A 430 13.38 17.40 -19.90
N GLY A 431 12.73 16.82 -18.89
CA GLY A 431 13.42 16.05 -17.87
C GLY A 431 14.29 16.92 -16.98
N VAL A 432 15.07 16.29 -16.11
CA VAL A 432 15.96 16.98 -15.17
C VAL A 432 17.31 16.26 -15.12
N ARG A 433 18.41 17.01 -14.96
CA ARG A 433 19.73 16.41 -14.79
C ARG A 433 19.80 15.71 -13.43
N THR A 434 20.16 14.44 -13.45
CA THR A 434 20.24 13.57 -12.27
C THR A 434 21.55 12.80 -12.32
N TYR A 435 22.13 12.55 -11.15
CA TYR A 435 23.31 11.70 -10.99
C TYR A 435 22.85 10.38 -10.40
N ASP A 436 23.23 9.27 -11.04
CA ASP A 436 23.00 7.91 -10.56
C ASP A 436 24.27 7.45 -9.88
N CYS A 437 24.28 7.40 -8.54
CA CYS A 437 25.47 7.03 -7.77
C CYS A 437 25.88 5.56 -8.00
N SER A 438 24.90 4.67 -8.21
CA SER A 438 25.15 3.25 -8.48
C SER A 438 25.90 3.02 -9.80
N THR A 439 25.63 3.83 -10.84
CA THR A 439 26.38 3.75 -12.11
C THR A 439 27.45 4.82 -12.25
N LYS A 440 27.52 5.76 -11.31
CA LYS A 440 28.41 6.94 -11.33
C LYS A 440 28.34 7.76 -12.62
N THR A 441 27.13 7.90 -13.18
CA THR A 441 26.91 8.66 -14.42
C THR A 441 25.79 9.68 -14.27
N ASN A 442 25.90 10.80 -14.98
CA ASN A 442 24.82 11.76 -15.09
C ASN A 442 23.93 11.45 -16.28
N PHE A 443 22.62 11.57 -16.07
CA PHE A 443 21.62 11.37 -17.10
C PHE A 443 20.52 12.43 -16.98
N THR A 444 19.72 12.55 -18.02
CA THR A 444 18.50 13.38 -17.96
C THR A 444 17.36 12.46 -17.59
N MET A 445 16.93 12.52 -16.33
CA MET A 445 15.80 11.78 -15.81
C MET A 445 14.51 12.37 -16.34
N ARG A 446 13.70 11.54 -16.99
CA ARG A 446 12.31 11.84 -17.33
C ARG A 446 11.39 10.98 -16.48
N ALA A 447 10.20 11.47 -16.22
CA ALA A 447 9.20 10.75 -15.45
C ALA A 447 7.83 10.80 -16.13
N MET A 448 7.02 9.78 -15.90
CA MET A 448 5.66 9.71 -16.42
C MET A 448 4.70 9.06 -15.43
N LEU A 449 3.43 9.45 -15.51
CA LEU A 449 2.32 8.85 -14.76
C LEU A 449 1.63 7.78 -15.61
N LEU A 450 1.68 6.53 -15.19
CA LEU A 450 1.06 5.41 -15.91
C LEU A 450 -0.44 5.34 -15.73
N TRP A 451 -0.92 5.48 -14.50
CA TRP A 451 -2.33 5.38 -14.17
C TRP A 451 -2.61 5.88 -12.75
N THR A 452 -3.89 6.07 -12.46
CA THR A 452 -4.38 6.29 -11.10
C THR A 452 -4.95 4.99 -10.52
N ILE A 453 -4.91 4.82 -9.20
CA ILE A 453 -5.59 3.75 -8.46
C ILE A 453 -6.47 4.41 -7.40
N SER A 454 -7.76 4.07 -7.42
CA SER A 454 -8.74 4.70 -6.54
C SER A 454 -9.96 3.83 -6.35
N ASP A 455 -10.76 4.08 -5.31
CA ASP A 455 -12.10 3.50 -5.24
C ASP A 455 -13.01 4.03 -6.38
N PHE A 456 -14.23 3.51 -6.49
CA PHE A 456 -15.13 3.88 -7.60
C PHE A 456 -15.64 5.33 -7.52
N PRO A 457 -15.95 5.90 -6.33
CA PRO A 457 -16.16 7.35 -6.18
C PRO A 457 -14.99 8.23 -6.63
N ALA A 458 -13.77 7.99 -6.13
CA ALA A 458 -12.58 8.77 -6.47
C ALA A 458 -12.16 8.57 -7.92
N TYR A 459 -12.45 7.40 -8.52
CA TYR A 459 -12.33 7.20 -9.98
C TYR A 459 -13.10 8.27 -10.73
N GLY A 460 -14.33 8.58 -10.30
CA GLY A 460 -15.16 9.57 -10.97
C GLY A 460 -14.58 10.98 -10.87
N MET A 461 -13.96 11.29 -9.73
CA MET A 461 -13.27 12.56 -9.54
C MET A 461 -12.01 12.71 -10.40
N LEU A 462 -11.23 11.66 -10.56
CA LEU A 462 -9.98 11.68 -11.33
C LEU A 462 -10.23 11.62 -12.83
N SER A 463 -11.19 10.79 -13.27
CA SER A 463 -11.48 10.58 -14.70
C SER A 463 -12.37 11.67 -15.30
N GLY A 464 -13.23 12.31 -14.50
CA GLY A 464 -14.29 13.17 -15.00
C GLY A 464 -15.55 12.41 -15.46
N TRP A 465 -15.60 11.09 -15.28
CA TRP A 465 -16.78 10.26 -15.53
C TRP A 465 -17.61 10.10 -14.25
N THR A 466 -18.90 10.43 -14.29
CA THR A 466 -19.78 10.21 -13.14
C THR A 466 -20.03 8.72 -12.90
N THR A 467 -19.68 8.24 -11.71
CA THR A 467 -19.83 6.84 -11.29
C THR A 467 -21.17 6.54 -10.60
N HIS A 468 -22.13 7.46 -10.72
CA HIS A 468 -23.50 7.31 -10.24
C HIS A 468 -24.51 7.13 -11.38
N GLY A 469 -25.64 6.50 -11.05
CA GLY A 469 -26.76 6.31 -11.98
C GLY A 469 -26.54 5.19 -13.00
N ARG A 470 -27.41 5.12 -14.00
CA ARG A 470 -27.46 4.03 -15.00
C ARG A 470 -26.19 3.89 -15.83
N LEU A 471 -25.53 5.01 -16.12
CA LEU A 471 -24.33 5.10 -16.95
C LEU A 471 -23.03 5.04 -16.13
N SER A 472 -23.06 4.54 -14.90
CA SER A 472 -21.90 4.57 -14.00
C SER A 472 -20.65 3.88 -14.55
N CYS A 473 -20.80 2.86 -15.40
CA CYS A 473 -19.68 2.10 -15.93
C CYS A 473 -18.97 2.86 -17.06
N PRO A 474 -17.69 3.26 -16.88
CA PRO A 474 -16.91 4.03 -17.87
C PRO A 474 -16.43 3.19 -19.07
N TYR A 475 -16.64 1.88 -19.03
CA TYR A 475 -16.33 0.96 -20.13
C TYR A 475 -17.56 0.66 -20.97
N CYS A 476 -18.74 0.53 -20.34
CA CYS A 476 -19.98 0.27 -21.06
C CYS A 476 -20.61 1.56 -21.62
N ASN A 477 -20.39 2.71 -20.96
CA ASN A 477 -20.96 4.00 -21.34
C ASN A 477 -22.47 3.91 -21.62
N GLY A 478 -22.95 4.55 -22.68
CA GLY A 478 -24.35 4.52 -23.12
C GLY A 478 -24.85 3.14 -23.56
N THR A 479 -23.96 2.17 -23.82
CA THR A 479 -24.33 0.84 -24.33
C THR A 479 -24.78 -0.14 -23.23
N THR A 480 -24.84 0.31 -21.98
CA THR A 480 -25.26 -0.49 -20.83
C THR A 480 -26.75 -0.89 -20.90
N ASP A 481 -27.03 -2.17 -20.65
CA ASP A 481 -28.38 -2.72 -20.52
C ASP A 481 -28.98 -2.55 -19.11
N ALA A 482 -28.31 -1.75 -18.26
CA ALA A 482 -28.74 -1.50 -16.91
C ALA A 482 -30.16 -0.92 -16.88
N PHE A 483 -30.95 -1.36 -15.92
CA PHE A 483 -32.37 -1.01 -15.80
C PHE A 483 -32.71 -0.63 -14.36
N GLN A 484 -33.79 0.15 -14.19
CA GLN A 484 -34.26 0.56 -12.88
C GLN A 484 -35.21 -0.49 -12.30
N LEU A 485 -34.96 -0.91 -11.07
CA LEU A 485 -35.88 -1.77 -10.31
C LEU A 485 -37.15 -1.01 -9.94
N LYS A 486 -38.32 -1.61 -10.17
CA LYS A 486 -39.64 -0.97 -9.99
C LYS A 486 -39.92 -0.65 -8.52
N ASN A 487 -39.70 -1.62 -7.64
CA ASN A 487 -39.96 -1.51 -6.19
C ASN A 487 -38.70 -1.05 -5.45
N GLY A 488 -37.53 -1.58 -5.81
CA GLY A 488 -36.24 -1.21 -5.22
C GLY A 488 -35.79 0.22 -5.54
N ARG A 489 -36.25 0.80 -6.66
CA ARG A 489 -35.84 2.13 -7.16
C ARG A 489 -34.33 2.32 -7.25
N LYS A 490 -33.60 1.23 -7.48
CA LYS A 490 -32.15 1.22 -7.72
C LYS A 490 -31.87 0.79 -9.14
N THR A 491 -30.78 1.28 -9.70
CA THR A 491 -30.27 0.75 -10.96
C THR A 491 -29.66 -0.63 -10.73
N SER A 492 -30.00 -1.58 -11.60
CA SER A 492 -29.50 -2.95 -11.58
C SER A 492 -28.74 -3.25 -12.87
N TRP A 493 -27.58 -3.88 -12.71
CA TRP A 493 -26.77 -4.46 -13.79
C TRP A 493 -26.92 -5.98 -13.87
N PHE A 494 -27.95 -6.54 -13.22
CA PHE A 494 -28.24 -7.96 -13.31
C PHE A 494 -28.39 -8.36 -14.79
N ASP A 495 -27.70 -9.42 -15.18
CA ASP A 495 -27.72 -9.97 -16.54
C ASP A 495 -27.17 -9.03 -17.65
N CYS A 496 -26.36 -8.05 -17.29
CA CYS A 496 -25.63 -7.22 -18.27
C CYS A 496 -24.31 -7.87 -18.74
N HIS A 497 -23.82 -8.89 -18.02
CA HIS A 497 -22.51 -9.51 -18.25
C HIS A 497 -22.52 -10.63 -19.30
N ARG A 498 -23.68 -11.22 -19.62
CA ARG A 498 -23.75 -12.35 -20.60
C ARG A 498 -23.25 -12.00 -21.99
N ARG A 499 -23.31 -10.71 -22.37
CA ARG A 499 -22.76 -10.20 -23.64
C ARG A 499 -21.24 -10.30 -23.74
N PHE A 500 -20.53 -10.61 -22.64
CA PHE A 500 -19.09 -10.86 -22.62
C PHE A 500 -18.70 -12.32 -22.87
N LEU A 501 -19.65 -13.25 -22.84
CA LEU A 501 -19.41 -14.66 -23.16
C LEU A 501 -19.24 -14.86 -24.68
N PRO A 502 -18.60 -15.95 -25.16
CA PRO A 502 -18.57 -16.28 -26.59
C PRO A 502 -19.98 -16.31 -27.21
N ILE A 503 -20.12 -15.91 -28.49
CA ILE A 503 -21.42 -15.76 -29.15
C ILE A 503 -22.26 -17.05 -29.17
N ASN A 504 -21.59 -18.20 -29.23
CA ASN A 504 -22.16 -19.54 -29.21
C ASN A 504 -22.34 -20.12 -27.79
N HIS A 505 -21.97 -19.39 -26.73
CA HIS A 505 -22.04 -19.88 -25.36
C HIS A 505 -23.50 -20.14 -24.93
N LEU A 506 -23.78 -21.32 -24.37
CA LEU A 506 -25.15 -21.78 -24.02
C LEU A 506 -25.90 -20.80 -23.10
N TYR A 507 -25.21 -20.17 -22.14
CA TYR A 507 -25.83 -19.18 -21.24
C TYR A 507 -26.40 -17.95 -21.94
N ARG A 508 -25.91 -17.56 -23.12
CA ARG A 508 -26.51 -16.48 -23.92
C ARG A 508 -27.93 -16.81 -24.36
N ARG A 509 -28.25 -18.10 -24.55
CA ARG A 509 -29.58 -18.59 -24.97
C ARG A 509 -30.45 -19.03 -23.79
N ASN A 510 -29.91 -19.00 -22.57
CA ASN A 510 -30.63 -19.45 -21.38
C ASN A 510 -31.70 -18.44 -20.95
N ARG A 511 -32.98 -18.84 -21.03
CA ARG A 511 -34.15 -18.01 -20.73
C ARG A 511 -34.69 -18.18 -19.30
N LYS A 512 -34.03 -19.02 -18.47
CA LYS A 512 -34.52 -19.44 -17.14
C LYS A 512 -33.59 -19.01 -16.00
N LEU A 513 -32.27 -19.17 -16.17
CA LEU A 513 -31.31 -18.91 -15.08
C LEU A 513 -31.05 -17.41 -14.85
N PHE A 514 -31.23 -16.58 -15.87
CA PHE A 514 -30.95 -15.14 -15.85
C PHE A 514 -32.25 -14.33 -15.96
N ARG A 515 -32.27 -13.20 -16.71
CA ARG A 515 -33.53 -12.51 -17.00
C ARG A 515 -34.47 -13.41 -17.78
N GLN A 516 -35.69 -13.52 -17.29
CA GLN A 516 -36.70 -14.38 -17.88
C GLN A 516 -36.96 -14.00 -19.34
N LYS A 517 -37.15 -15.01 -20.20
CA LYS A 517 -37.47 -14.85 -21.63
C LYS A 517 -36.41 -14.06 -22.44
N ARG A 518 -35.22 -13.80 -21.89
CA ARG A 518 -34.16 -13.04 -22.58
C ARG A 518 -33.10 -13.95 -23.21
N VAL A 519 -32.80 -13.69 -24.48
CA VAL A 519 -31.63 -14.21 -25.21
C VAL A 519 -30.70 -13.04 -25.53
N VAL A 520 -29.41 -13.19 -25.27
CA VAL A 520 -28.41 -12.13 -25.50
C VAL A 520 -27.65 -12.42 -26.79
N ARG A 521 -27.85 -11.56 -27.80
CA ARG A 521 -27.14 -11.65 -29.09
C ARG A 521 -26.07 -10.57 -29.24
N ASP A 522 -26.13 -9.53 -28.41
CA ASP A 522 -25.22 -8.39 -28.45
C ASP A 522 -23.79 -8.81 -28.16
N THR A 523 -22.84 -8.17 -28.84
CA THR A 523 -21.41 -8.31 -28.56
C THR A 523 -21.03 -7.43 -27.36
N PRO A 524 -19.86 -7.68 -26.73
CA PRO A 524 -19.31 -6.73 -25.76
C PRO A 524 -19.24 -5.32 -26.36
N PRO A 525 -19.37 -4.26 -25.56
CA PRO A 525 -19.04 -2.92 -26.03
C PRO A 525 -17.58 -2.88 -26.49
N PRO A 526 -17.26 -2.11 -27.55
CA PRO A 526 -15.89 -1.96 -28.00
C PRO A 526 -15.07 -1.23 -26.93
N TYR A 527 -13.82 -1.64 -26.76
CA TYR A 527 -12.86 -0.87 -25.96
C TYR A 527 -12.50 0.40 -26.72
N LEU A 528 -12.76 1.56 -26.13
CA LEU A 528 -12.40 2.84 -26.70
C LEU A 528 -10.91 3.12 -26.49
N THR A 529 -10.23 3.60 -27.53
CA THR A 529 -8.87 4.13 -27.40
C THR A 529 -8.89 5.45 -26.62
N GLY A 530 -7.75 5.90 -26.10
CA GLY A 530 -7.70 7.19 -25.40
C GLY A 530 -8.06 8.36 -26.32
N GLU A 531 -7.65 8.32 -27.58
CA GLU A 531 -8.06 9.31 -28.60
C GLU A 531 -9.58 9.34 -28.82
N GLN A 532 -10.23 8.18 -28.92
CA GLN A 532 -11.69 8.11 -29.04
C GLN A 532 -12.41 8.64 -27.80
N ILE A 533 -11.84 8.42 -26.61
CA ILE A 533 -12.37 8.96 -25.37
C ILE A 533 -12.21 10.48 -25.34
N GLU A 534 -11.05 11.02 -25.73
CA GLU A 534 -10.82 12.46 -25.81
C GLU A 534 -11.79 13.13 -26.77
N GLN A 535 -11.94 12.58 -27.99
CA GLN A 535 -12.92 13.05 -28.97
C GLN A 535 -14.35 13.01 -28.41
N GLN A 536 -14.69 11.99 -27.62
CA GLN A 536 -16.00 11.91 -26.98
C GLN A 536 -16.18 13.00 -25.91
N ILE A 537 -15.17 13.26 -25.08
CA ILE A 537 -15.18 14.32 -24.07
C ILE A 537 -15.41 15.68 -24.74
N ASP A 538 -14.67 15.94 -25.83
CA ASP A 538 -14.75 17.18 -26.60
C ASP A 538 -16.11 17.31 -27.31
N TYR A 539 -16.61 16.23 -27.91
CA TYR A 539 -17.93 16.19 -28.56
C TYR A 539 -19.07 16.55 -27.60
N TYR A 540 -19.04 16.02 -26.37
CA TYR A 540 -20.03 16.36 -25.35
C TYR A 540 -19.76 17.69 -24.62
N GLY A 541 -18.69 18.40 -24.99
CA GLY A 541 -18.37 19.74 -24.48
C GLY A 541 -18.02 19.76 -22.99
N ALA A 542 -17.44 18.69 -22.45
CA ALA A 542 -17.07 18.63 -21.04
C ALA A 542 -15.95 19.65 -20.74
N GLN A 543 -16.20 20.54 -19.77
CA GLN A 543 -15.30 21.65 -19.49
C GLN A 543 -14.07 21.24 -18.65
N GLU A 544 -12.95 21.92 -18.88
CA GLU A 544 -11.76 21.82 -18.04
C GLU A 544 -11.97 22.60 -16.73
N THR A 545 -11.81 21.91 -15.59
CA THR A 545 -12.07 22.50 -14.26
C THR A 545 -11.24 23.75 -13.99
N VAL A 546 -10.00 23.81 -14.47
CA VAL A 546 -9.09 24.96 -14.29
C VAL A 546 -9.56 26.21 -15.04
N ARG A 547 -10.38 26.05 -16.08
CA ARG A 547 -10.91 27.15 -16.92
C ARG A 547 -12.26 27.67 -16.45
N CYS A 548 -13.12 26.83 -15.90
CA CYS A 548 -14.47 27.21 -15.45
C CYS A 548 -14.59 27.37 -13.93
N GLY A 549 -13.61 26.88 -13.16
CA GLY A 549 -13.60 26.85 -11.72
C GLY A 549 -14.16 25.54 -11.15
N GLY A 550 -13.59 25.09 -10.02
CA GLY A 550 -13.98 23.84 -9.33
C GLY A 550 -15.46 23.71 -8.97
N ASN A 551 -16.12 24.81 -8.63
CA ASN A 551 -17.54 24.84 -8.28
C ASN A 551 -18.49 24.83 -9.50
N TRP A 552 -17.97 24.92 -10.73
CA TRP A 552 -18.79 25.01 -11.94
C TRP A 552 -19.50 23.70 -12.28
N HIS A 553 -18.91 22.56 -11.93
CA HIS A 553 -19.44 21.25 -12.30
C HIS A 553 -20.64 20.87 -11.42
N VAL A 554 -21.77 21.54 -11.57
CA VAL A 554 -23.05 21.22 -10.91
C VAL A 554 -24.05 20.72 -11.95
N PRO A 555 -25.07 19.92 -11.58
CA PRO A 555 -26.05 19.40 -12.55
C PRO A 555 -26.69 20.47 -13.45
N GLY A 556 -26.93 21.68 -12.93
CA GLY A 556 -27.50 22.79 -13.71
C GLY A 556 -26.61 23.37 -14.81
N ASN A 557 -25.30 23.07 -14.79
CA ASN A 557 -24.34 23.51 -15.81
C ASN A 557 -23.99 22.39 -16.80
N MET A 558 -24.56 21.19 -16.63
CA MET A 558 -24.32 20.06 -17.51
C MET A 558 -25.25 20.14 -18.73
N SER A 559 -24.83 19.56 -19.85
CA SER A 559 -25.67 19.46 -21.05
C SER A 559 -26.90 18.58 -20.79
N ASP A 560 -27.98 18.77 -21.56
CA ASP A 560 -29.19 17.94 -21.47
C ASP A 560 -28.93 16.45 -21.78
N TYR A 561 -27.80 16.14 -22.43
CA TYR A 561 -27.36 14.79 -22.73
C TYR A 561 -26.64 14.10 -21.56
N TYR A 562 -26.21 14.86 -20.55
CA TYR A 562 -25.54 14.34 -19.36
C TYR A 562 -26.50 13.51 -18.48
N GLY A 563 -26.07 12.32 -18.07
CA GLY A 563 -26.90 11.36 -17.35
C GLY A 563 -27.86 10.56 -18.25
N VAL A 564 -27.98 10.94 -19.53
CA VAL A 564 -28.87 10.30 -20.51
C VAL A 564 -28.08 9.51 -21.55
N GLN A 565 -27.12 10.16 -22.21
CA GLN A 565 -26.26 9.58 -23.25
C GLN A 565 -24.80 9.39 -22.78
N HIS A 566 -24.31 10.28 -21.93
CA HIS A 566 -22.96 10.23 -21.37
C HIS A 566 -22.93 10.63 -19.90
N ASN A 567 -21.81 10.35 -19.21
CA ASN A 567 -21.59 10.73 -17.82
C ASN A 567 -20.34 11.61 -17.62
N TRP A 568 -19.73 12.14 -18.70
CA TRP A 568 -18.68 13.15 -18.60
C TRP A 568 -19.21 14.42 -17.93
N HIS A 569 -18.69 14.76 -16.75
CA HIS A 569 -19.00 16.03 -16.06
C HIS A 569 -17.86 17.05 -16.16
N LYS A 570 -16.66 16.62 -16.56
CA LYS A 570 -15.50 17.47 -16.83
C LYS A 570 -14.51 16.78 -17.77
N LYS A 571 -13.65 17.58 -18.42
CA LYS A 571 -12.39 17.10 -19.00
C LYS A 571 -11.34 17.12 -17.90
N SER A 572 -10.88 15.93 -17.50
CA SER A 572 -9.89 15.78 -16.42
C SER A 572 -8.57 16.46 -16.77
N ILE A 573 -7.92 17.06 -15.77
CA ILE A 573 -6.59 17.69 -15.93
C ILE A 573 -5.51 16.72 -16.43
N PHE A 574 -5.67 15.41 -16.24
CA PHE A 574 -4.70 14.43 -16.77
C PHE A 574 -4.60 14.42 -18.30
N TRP A 575 -5.63 14.91 -19.01
CA TRP A 575 -5.57 15.07 -20.48
C TRP A 575 -4.58 16.13 -20.94
N GLU A 576 -4.02 16.96 -20.03
CA GLU A 576 -2.91 17.85 -20.36
C GLU A 576 -1.56 17.12 -20.51
N LEU A 577 -1.45 15.88 -20.01
CA LEU A 577 -0.25 15.07 -20.18
C LEU A 577 -0.23 14.54 -21.63
N PRO A 578 0.79 14.87 -22.45
CA PRO A 578 0.76 14.60 -23.90
C PRO A 578 0.56 13.13 -24.27
N TYR A 579 1.03 12.23 -23.41
CA TYR A 579 0.98 10.78 -23.59
C TYR A 579 -0.29 10.12 -23.01
N TRP A 580 -1.17 10.85 -22.33
CA TRP A 580 -2.31 10.28 -21.59
C TRP A 580 -3.30 9.54 -22.51
N LYS A 581 -3.49 10.07 -23.72
CA LYS A 581 -4.33 9.47 -24.77
C LYS A 581 -3.78 8.15 -25.31
N ASP A 582 -2.48 7.91 -25.17
CA ASP A 582 -1.81 6.70 -25.68
C ASP A 582 -1.80 5.57 -24.64
N LEU A 583 -2.20 5.83 -23.40
CA LEU A 583 -2.28 4.82 -22.35
C LEU A 583 -3.45 3.86 -22.62
N LEU A 584 -3.19 2.55 -22.52
CA LEU A 584 -4.25 1.55 -22.57
C LEU A 584 -5.14 1.57 -21.31
N LEU A 585 -4.53 1.89 -20.17
CA LEU A 585 -5.19 1.95 -18.86
C LEU A 585 -4.79 3.27 -18.19
N ARG A 586 -5.78 4.11 -17.90
CA ARG A 586 -5.59 5.42 -17.25
C ARG A 586 -5.99 5.42 -15.78
N HIS A 587 -7.05 4.68 -15.47
CA HIS A 587 -7.66 4.68 -14.14
C HIS A 587 -8.01 3.24 -13.75
N ASN A 588 -7.39 2.79 -12.68
CA ASN A 588 -7.58 1.48 -12.06
C ASN A 588 -8.43 1.61 -10.79
N LEU A 589 -9.15 0.55 -10.47
CA LEU A 589 -9.97 0.49 -9.27
C LEU A 589 -9.22 -0.20 -8.13
N ASP A 590 -9.35 0.31 -6.92
CA ASP A 590 -8.91 -0.36 -5.70
C ASP A 590 -9.77 -1.61 -5.47
N VAL A 591 -9.17 -2.76 -5.77
CA VAL A 591 -9.79 -4.08 -5.64
C VAL A 591 -10.10 -4.40 -4.18
N MET A 592 -9.25 -4.03 -3.22
CA MET A 592 -9.46 -4.37 -1.81
C MET A 592 -10.73 -3.73 -1.26
N HIS A 593 -10.97 -2.47 -1.64
CA HIS A 593 -12.20 -1.77 -1.28
C HIS A 593 -13.45 -2.40 -1.95
N ILE A 594 -13.34 -2.79 -3.21
CA ILE A 594 -14.43 -3.48 -3.94
C ILE A 594 -14.73 -4.83 -3.28
N GLU A 595 -13.71 -5.59 -2.94
CA GLU A 595 -13.82 -6.89 -2.31
C GLU A 595 -14.46 -6.82 -0.94
N LYS A 596 -14.08 -5.84 -0.12
CA LYS A 596 -14.77 -5.59 1.14
C LYS A 596 -16.26 -5.37 0.93
N ASN A 597 -16.63 -4.50 -0.02
CA ASN A 597 -18.04 -4.25 -0.34
C ASN A 597 -18.76 -5.52 -0.84
N PHE A 598 -18.08 -6.33 -1.67
CA PHE A 598 -18.64 -7.59 -2.16
C PHE A 598 -18.84 -8.60 -1.03
N PHE A 599 -17.82 -8.82 -0.20
CA PHE A 599 -17.87 -9.67 0.99
C PHE A 599 -19.02 -9.26 1.91
N GLU A 600 -19.09 -7.98 2.29
CA GLU A 600 -20.14 -7.49 3.18
C GLU A 600 -21.53 -7.72 2.58
N ASN A 601 -21.73 -7.46 1.29
CA ASN A 601 -23.01 -7.68 0.64
C ASN A 601 -23.41 -9.17 0.62
N ILE A 602 -22.47 -10.07 0.37
CA ILE A 602 -22.70 -11.52 0.42
C ILE A 602 -23.02 -11.97 1.84
N MET A 603 -22.13 -11.66 2.78
CA MET A 603 -22.26 -12.13 4.17
C MET A 603 -23.52 -11.59 4.84
N ASN A 604 -23.83 -10.30 4.65
CA ASN A 604 -25.06 -9.72 5.19
C ASN A 604 -26.32 -10.37 4.60
N THR A 605 -26.25 -10.87 3.36
CA THR A 605 -27.37 -11.55 2.69
C THR A 605 -27.53 -12.99 3.17
N ILE A 606 -26.44 -13.76 3.25
CA ILE A 606 -26.43 -15.15 3.75
C ILE A 606 -26.86 -15.19 5.22
N LEU A 607 -26.29 -14.30 6.04
CA LEU A 607 -26.57 -14.21 7.47
C LEU A 607 -27.90 -13.50 7.79
N ASN A 608 -28.58 -12.95 6.77
CA ASN A 608 -29.82 -12.18 6.91
C ASN A 608 -29.72 -11.07 7.97
N VAL A 609 -28.67 -10.25 7.89
CA VAL A 609 -28.41 -9.18 8.84
C VAL A 609 -29.47 -8.07 8.68
N PRO A 610 -30.24 -7.73 9.73
CA PRO A 610 -31.29 -6.71 9.66
C PRO A 610 -30.76 -5.38 9.12
N GLY A 611 -31.49 -4.78 8.18
CA GLY A 611 -31.13 -3.51 7.54
C GLY A 611 -29.97 -3.57 6.53
N LYS A 612 -29.18 -4.65 6.51
CA LYS A 612 -28.02 -4.79 5.60
C LYS A 612 -28.21 -5.84 4.50
N THR A 613 -29.06 -6.85 4.73
CA THR A 613 -29.36 -7.89 3.73
C THR A 613 -29.88 -7.32 2.40
N LYS A 614 -29.41 -7.88 1.27
CA LYS A 614 -29.95 -7.54 -0.05
C LYS A 614 -31.21 -8.32 -0.39
N ASP A 615 -31.52 -9.36 0.38
CA ASP A 615 -32.76 -10.14 0.27
C ASP A 615 -33.86 -9.51 1.13
N ASN A 616 -34.55 -8.50 0.60
CA ASN A 616 -35.62 -7.77 1.29
C ASN A 616 -36.95 -7.79 0.51
N GLN A 617 -38.03 -7.35 1.14
CA GLN A 617 -39.38 -7.37 0.53
C GLN A 617 -39.44 -6.65 -0.83
N LYS A 618 -38.77 -5.51 -0.99
CA LYS A 618 -38.74 -4.78 -2.28
C LYS A 618 -38.06 -5.61 -3.37
N SER A 619 -36.91 -6.21 -3.05
CA SER A 619 -36.23 -7.11 -3.99
C SER A 619 -37.09 -8.32 -4.37
N ARG A 620 -37.87 -8.86 -3.42
CA ARG A 620 -38.79 -9.99 -3.64
C ARG A 620 -39.98 -9.63 -4.52
N LEU A 621 -40.45 -8.39 -4.45
CA LEU A 621 -41.49 -7.86 -5.35
C LEU A 621 -40.96 -7.57 -6.75
N ASP A 622 -39.67 -7.29 -6.91
CA ASP A 622 -39.04 -7.09 -8.22
C ASP A 622 -38.72 -8.42 -8.94
N LEU A 623 -38.50 -9.53 -8.20
CA LEU A 623 -38.12 -10.82 -8.78
C LEU A 623 -39.07 -11.35 -9.88
N PRO A 624 -40.41 -11.32 -9.75
CA PRO A 624 -41.33 -11.87 -10.75
C PRO A 624 -41.21 -11.21 -12.11
N ASP A 625 -40.83 -9.93 -12.16
CA ASP A 625 -40.66 -9.18 -13.40
C ASP A 625 -39.29 -9.48 -14.05
N ILE A 626 -38.31 -9.95 -13.26
CA ILE A 626 -36.91 -10.04 -13.67
C ILE A 626 -36.51 -11.48 -14.02
N CYS A 627 -36.79 -12.45 -13.16
CA CYS A 627 -36.28 -13.83 -13.32
C CYS A 627 -37.31 -14.89 -12.91
N SER A 628 -37.19 -16.09 -13.48
CA SER A 628 -38.09 -17.20 -13.18
C SER A 628 -37.63 -17.94 -11.92
N ARG A 629 -38.06 -17.45 -10.75
CA ARG A 629 -37.78 -18.02 -9.41
C ARG A 629 -39.05 -18.03 -8.55
N PRO A 630 -40.11 -18.76 -8.96
CA PRO A 630 -41.39 -18.78 -8.24
C PRO A 630 -41.26 -19.20 -6.77
N GLU A 631 -40.28 -20.05 -6.45
CA GLU A 631 -39.95 -20.47 -5.09
C GLU A 631 -39.48 -19.32 -4.18
N LEU A 632 -39.07 -18.19 -4.76
CA LEU A 632 -38.66 -16.99 -4.04
C LEU A 632 -39.73 -15.89 -4.01
N HIS A 633 -40.87 -16.07 -4.69
CA HIS A 633 -41.92 -15.05 -4.73
C HIS A 633 -42.64 -14.92 -3.39
N ILE A 634 -43.14 -13.72 -3.09
CA ILE A 634 -44.03 -13.50 -1.95
C ILE A 634 -45.34 -14.26 -2.22
N LYS A 635 -45.77 -15.09 -1.28
CA LYS A 635 -47.01 -15.86 -1.39
C LYS A 635 -48.23 -14.94 -1.24
N SER A 636 -49.40 -15.41 -1.69
CA SER A 636 -50.67 -14.67 -1.60
C SER A 636 -51.05 -14.26 -0.18
N ASN A 637 -50.62 -15.02 0.83
CA ASN A 637 -50.82 -14.72 2.25
C ASN A 637 -49.78 -13.74 2.83
N GLY A 638 -48.93 -13.12 1.99
CA GLY A 638 -47.87 -12.20 2.42
C GLY A 638 -46.60 -12.86 2.95
N GLN A 639 -46.55 -14.21 3.05
CA GLN A 639 -45.37 -14.92 3.53
C GLN A 639 -44.21 -14.81 2.53
N VAL A 640 -43.02 -14.43 3.03
CA VAL A 640 -41.78 -14.39 2.25
C VAL A 640 -41.04 -15.72 2.44
N PRO A 641 -40.87 -16.55 1.39
CA PRO A 641 -40.15 -17.81 1.50
C PRO A 641 -38.68 -17.63 1.91
N VAL A 642 -38.22 -18.48 2.83
CA VAL A 642 -36.80 -18.54 3.21
C VAL A 642 -36.00 -19.09 2.02
N PRO A 643 -35.01 -18.35 1.49
CA PRO A 643 -34.22 -18.81 0.36
C PRO A 643 -33.20 -19.86 0.79
N VAL A 644 -32.82 -20.73 -0.15
CA VAL A 644 -31.83 -21.82 0.07
C VAL A 644 -30.42 -21.33 0.45
N PHE A 645 -30.11 -20.07 0.21
CA PHE A 645 -28.81 -19.46 0.52
C PHE A 645 -28.77 -18.77 1.89
N ARG A 646 -29.90 -18.69 2.61
CA ARG A 646 -29.95 -18.06 3.93
C ARG A 646 -29.58 -19.09 4.99
N SER A 647 -28.62 -18.75 5.84
CA SER A 647 -28.20 -19.61 6.94
C SER A 647 -29.26 -19.65 8.06
N SER A 648 -29.51 -20.86 8.58
CA SER A 648 -30.30 -21.08 9.79
C SER A 648 -29.58 -20.55 11.05
N SER A 649 -30.28 -20.49 12.17
CA SER A 649 -29.68 -20.08 13.45
C SER A 649 -28.57 -21.02 13.88
N GLU A 650 -28.74 -22.33 13.67
CA GLU A 650 -27.76 -23.38 13.98
C GLU A 650 -26.51 -23.21 13.11
N GLN A 651 -26.70 -23.01 11.79
CA GLN A 651 -25.59 -22.80 10.85
C GLN A 651 -24.79 -21.54 11.19
N LYS A 652 -25.45 -20.45 11.61
CA LYS A 652 -24.77 -19.25 12.09
C LYS A 652 -23.94 -19.52 13.33
N SER A 653 -24.52 -20.20 14.33
CA SER A 653 -23.80 -20.56 15.56
C SER A 653 -22.57 -21.40 15.27
N VAL A 654 -22.67 -22.39 14.37
CA VAL A 654 -21.51 -23.20 13.93
C VAL A 654 -20.45 -22.32 13.27
N LEU A 655 -20.83 -21.47 12.31
CA LEU A 655 -19.90 -20.57 11.63
C LEU A 655 -19.15 -19.66 12.61
N PHE A 656 -19.89 -18.97 13.48
CA PHE A 656 -19.30 -17.99 14.40
C PHE A 656 -18.45 -18.64 15.48
N ASN A 657 -18.88 -19.79 16.01
CA ASN A 657 -18.07 -20.54 16.96
C ASN A 657 -16.79 -21.05 16.30
N TRP A 658 -16.86 -21.57 15.07
CA TRP A 658 -15.69 -22.01 14.32
C TRP A 658 -14.71 -20.86 14.04
N VAL A 659 -15.20 -19.71 13.56
CA VAL A 659 -14.35 -18.53 13.33
C VAL A 659 -13.74 -18.01 14.63
N ALA A 660 -14.50 -18.03 15.74
CA ALA A 660 -14.01 -17.50 17.01
C ALA A 660 -13.01 -18.42 17.73
N SER A 661 -13.12 -19.74 17.56
CA SER A 661 -12.37 -20.72 18.36
C SER A 661 -11.31 -21.52 17.60
N ALA A 662 -11.54 -21.80 16.31
CA ALA A 662 -10.74 -22.76 15.55
C ALA A 662 -9.94 -22.11 14.41
N VAL A 663 -10.46 -21.02 13.81
CA VAL A 663 -9.76 -20.32 12.73
C VAL A 663 -8.56 -19.57 13.30
N LYS A 664 -7.36 -20.00 12.92
CA LYS A 664 -6.09 -19.36 13.24
C LYS A 664 -5.27 -19.19 11.97
N PHE A 665 -4.56 -18.07 11.90
CA PHE A 665 -3.61 -17.77 10.84
C PHE A 665 -2.25 -17.47 11.46
N PRO A 666 -1.14 -17.55 10.68
CA PRO A 666 0.15 -17.07 11.12
C PRO A 666 0.07 -15.62 11.59
N ASP A 667 0.92 -15.25 12.54
CA ASP A 667 0.97 -13.90 13.05
C ASP A 667 1.28 -12.89 11.92
N GLY A 668 0.66 -11.71 12.01
CA GLY A 668 0.73 -10.68 10.96
C GLY A 668 -0.02 -11.00 9.65
N TYR A 669 -0.62 -12.19 9.46
CA TYR A 669 -1.29 -12.51 8.19
C TYR A 669 -2.69 -11.91 8.05
N VAL A 670 -3.50 -11.89 9.10
CA VAL A 670 -4.86 -11.32 9.12
C VAL A 670 -5.17 -10.85 10.54
N SER A 671 -6.11 -9.90 10.70
CA SER A 671 -6.53 -9.52 12.05
C SER A 671 -7.18 -10.70 12.79
N ASN A 672 -7.22 -10.63 14.12
CA ASN A 672 -7.86 -11.67 14.91
C ASN A 672 -9.38 -11.67 14.65
N LEU A 673 -9.81 -12.55 13.74
CA LEU A 673 -11.19 -12.66 13.28
C LEU A 673 -12.19 -12.97 14.40
N SER A 674 -11.75 -13.57 15.51
CA SER A 674 -12.60 -13.79 16.69
C SER A 674 -13.16 -12.46 17.25
N ARG A 675 -12.36 -11.38 17.20
CA ARG A 675 -12.78 -10.05 17.65
C ARG A 675 -13.79 -9.41 16.71
N CYS A 676 -13.88 -9.91 15.48
CA CYS A 676 -14.84 -9.44 14.49
C CYS A 676 -16.21 -10.12 14.59
N VAL A 677 -16.38 -11.12 15.46
CA VAL A 677 -17.65 -11.83 15.65
C VAL A 677 -18.53 -11.06 16.62
N GLU A 678 -19.60 -10.43 16.13
CA GLU A 678 -20.52 -9.67 16.97
C GLU A 678 -21.76 -10.50 17.34
N LYS A 679 -21.81 -10.91 18.61
CA LYS A 679 -22.96 -11.60 19.24
C LYS A 679 -23.43 -12.85 18.47
N GLY A 680 -22.56 -13.48 17.69
CA GLY A 680 -22.91 -14.62 16.85
C GLY A 680 -23.99 -14.33 15.79
N GLN A 681 -24.13 -13.07 15.35
CA GLN A 681 -25.14 -12.68 14.35
C GLN A 681 -24.55 -12.09 13.07
N LYS A 682 -23.41 -11.38 13.19
CA LYS A 682 -22.75 -10.73 12.05
C LYS A 682 -21.25 -10.58 12.32
N PHE A 683 -20.53 -10.27 11.27
CA PHE A 683 -19.16 -9.77 11.38
C PHE A 683 -19.17 -8.24 11.48
N SER A 684 -18.33 -7.67 12.34
CA SER A 684 -18.09 -6.23 12.46
C SER A 684 -16.61 -5.94 12.68
N GLY A 685 -16.17 -4.74 12.32
CA GLY A 685 -14.77 -4.34 12.49
C GLY A 685 -13.76 -5.00 11.54
N MET A 686 -14.20 -5.82 10.56
CA MET A 686 -13.30 -6.41 9.56
C MET A 686 -12.69 -5.33 8.65
N LYS A 687 -11.37 -5.37 8.50
CA LYS A 687 -10.64 -4.57 7.53
C LYS A 687 -10.78 -5.19 6.13
N SER A 688 -10.47 -4.44 5.07
CA SER A 688 -10.59 -4.96 3.70
C SER A 688 -9.73 -6.20 3.46
N HIS A 689 -8.54 -6.26 4.06
CA HIS A 689 -7.67 -7.45 4.05
C HIS A 689 -8.30 -8.66 4.73
N ASP A 690 -8.96 -8.47 5.87
CA ASP A 690 -9.66 -9.56 6.56
C ASP A 690 -10.78 -10.12 5.68
N CYS A 691 -11.53 -9.25 5.00
CA CYS A 691 -12.58 -9.65 4.06
C CYS A 691 -12.00 -10.41 2.86
N HIS A 692 -10.88 -9.95 2.30
CA HIS A 692 -10.18 -10.62 1.21
C HIS A 692 -9.74 -12.03 1.61
N VAL A 693 -9.03 -12.16 2.73
CA VAL A 693 -8.58 -13.45 3.27
C VAL A 693 -9.77 -14.36 3.56
N PHE A 694 -10.83 -13.84 4.16
CA PHE A 694 -12.02 -14.64 4.45
C PHE A 694 -12.64 -15.19 3.17
N MET A 695 -12.82 -14.36 2.14
CA MET A 695 -13.33 -14.82 0.85
C MET A 695 -12.41 -15.87 0.25
N GLN A 696 -11.13 -15.57 0.08
CA GLN A 696 -10.20 -16.43 -0.64
C GLN A 696 -9.91 -17.75 0.10
N ARG A 697 -9.75 -17.68 1.42
CA ARG A 697 -9.23 -18.80 2.23
C ARG A 697 -10.29 -19.51 3.04
N LEU A 698 -11.37 -18.84 3.45
CA LEU A 698 -12.35 -19.44 4.37
C LEU A 698 -13.65 -19.82 3.68
N VAL A 699 -14.21 -19.02 2.76
CA VAL A 699 -15.48 -19.34 2.09
C VAL A 699 -15.48 -20.73 1.42
N PRO A 700 -14.41 -21.16 0.71
CA PRO A 700 -14.37 -22.49 0.09
C PRO A 700 -14.53 -23.65 1.08
N PHE A 701 -14.24 -23.44 2.36
CA PHE A 701 -14.38 -24.48 3.41
C PHE A 701 -15.60 -24.23 4.28
N ALA A 702 -15.74 -23.00 4.78
CA ALA A 702 -16.78 -22.59 5.73
C ALA A 702 -18.19 -22.93 5.22
N PHE A 703 -18.45 -22.70 3.93
CA PHE A 703 -19.78 -22.88 3.37
C PHE A 703 -20.00 -24.23 2.69
N ALA A 704 -18.97 -25.09 2.58
CA ALA A 704 -19.10 -26.40 1.95
C ALA A 704 -20.07 -27.31 2.69
N GLU A 705 -20.03 -27.26 4.03
CA GLU A 705 -20.92 -28.03 4.91
C GLU A 705 -22.14 -27.22 5.38
N LEU A 706 -22.05 -25.88 5.38
CA LEU A 706 -23.11 -25.01 5.89
C LEU A 706 -24.16 -24.63 4.86
N LEU A 707 -23.88 -24.70 3.56
CA LEU A 707 -24.82 -24.32 2.51
C LEU A 707 -25.02 -25.47 1.51
N PRO A 708 -26.17 -25.52 0.82
CA PRO A 708 -26.38 -26.50 -0.23
C PRO A 708 -25.28 -26.43 -1.29
N THR A 709 -24.83 -27.58 -1.80
CA THR A 709 -23.71 -27.70 -2.75
C THR A 709 -23.77 -26.68 -3.89
N LYS A 710 -24.93 -26.52 -4.52
CA LYS A 710 -25.10 -25.56 -5.63
C LYS A 710 -24.92 -24.09 -5.22
N VAL A 711 -25.24 -23.74 -3.98
CA VAL A 711 -25.04 -22.39 -3.44
C VAL A 711 -23.57 -22.21 -3.08
N HIS A 712 -22.99 -23.20 -2.40
CA HIS A 712 -21.58 -23.22 -2.05
C HIS A 712 -20.68 -23.12 -3.29
N GLU A 713 -20.88 -23.97 -4.30
CA GLU A 713 -20.12 -23.97 -5.55
C GLU A 713 -20.25 -22.64 -6.30
N ALA A 714 -21.43 -22.00 -6.25
CA ALA A 714 -21.60 -20.67 -6.81
C ALA A 714 -20.79 -19.63 -6.03
N LEU A 715 -20.78 -19.67 -4.70
CA LEU A 715 -20.00 -18.75 -3.88
C LEU A 715 -18.50 -19.00 -4.05
N ALA A 716 -18.05 -20.24 -3.86
CA ALA A 716 -16.66 -20.66 -3.99
C ALA A 716 -16.14 -20.47 -5.43
N GLY A 717 -16.94 -20.78 -6.45
CA GLY A 717 -16.59 -20.59 -7.86
C GLY A 717 -16.53 -19.11 -8.29
N ASN A 718 -17.47 -18.27 -7.83
CA ASN A 718 -17.38 -16.81 -8.06
C ASN A 718 -16.19 -16.20 -7.31
N ILE A 719 -15.87 -16.72 -6.12
CA ILE A 719 -14.71 -16.29 -5.35
C ILE A 719 -13.41 -16.77 -6.00
N LEU A 720 -13.37 -17.98 -6.56
CA LEU A 720 -12.23 -18.44 -7.37
C LEU A 720 -12.07 -17.60 -8.63
N LEU A 721 -13.16 -17.18 -9.28
CA LEU A 721 -13.11 -16.27 -10.43
C LEU A 721 -12.66 -14.86 -10.03
N LEU A 722 -13.12 -14.32 -8.91
CA LEU A 722 -12.62 -13.06 -8.34
C LEU A 722 -11.14 -13.19 -7.96
N THR A 723 -10.75 -14.32 -7.37
CA THR A 723 -9.36 -14.63 -7.03
C THR A 723 -8.50 -14.75 -8.29
N LEU A 724 -9.01 -15.33 -9.38
CA LEU A 724 -8.35 -15.41 -10.69
C LEU A 724 -8.29 -14.04 -11.38
N ILE A 725 -9.32 -13.21 -11.27
CA ILE A 725 -9.30 -11.81 -11.73
C ILE A 725 -8.26 -11.02 -10.91
N ASN A 726 -8.16 -11.25 -9.60
CA ASN A 726 -7.11 -10.67 -8.75
C ASN A 726 -5.71 -11.18 -9.11
N PHE A 727 -5.60 -12.47 -9.46
CA PHE A 727 -4.35 -13.08 -9.94
C PHE A 727 -3.92 -12.52 -11.30
N LEU A 728 -4.87 -12.20 -12.17
CA LEU A 728 -4.63 -11.69 -13.53
C LEU A 728 -4.51 -10.16 -13.61
N ILE A 729 -5.11 -9.43 -12.67
CA ILE A 729 -5.11 -7.96 -12.66
C ILE A 729 -4.08 -7.41 -11.69
N TYR A 730 -3.73 -8.11 -10.58
CA TYR A 730 -3.04 -7.39 -9.50
C TYR A 730 -1.95 -8.14 -8.71
N PHE A 731 -2.00 -9.45 -8.43
CA PHE A 731 -0.99 -10.03 -7.51
C PHE A 731 -0.73 -11.54 -7.67
N SER A 732 0.36 -11.88 -8.36
CA SER A 732 1.19 -13.04 -8.04
C SER A 732 2.52 -12.50 -7.50
N LYS A 733 2.68 -12.51 -6.16
CA LYS A 733 3.88 -12.07 -5.41
C LYS A 733 4.26 -10.59 -5.52
N ILE A 734 3.35 -9.71 -5.10
CA ILE A 734 3.76 -8.48 -4.40
C ILE A 734 3.07 -8.55 -3.03
N CYS A 735 3.75 -8.21 -1.95
CA CYS A 735 3.41 -8.67 -0.61
C CYS A 735 1.97 -8.43 -0.12
N THR A 736 1.37 -9.48 0.44
CA THR A 736 0.39 -9.39 1.53
C THR A 736 0.91 -8.43 2.60
N ASN A 737 0.20 -7.30 2.81
CA ASN A 737 0.03 -6.50 4.04
C ASN A 737 0.13 -4.96 3.92
N ASN A 738 0.70 -4.36 2.87
CA ASN A 738 1.14 -2.95 3.00
C ASN A 738 0.32 -1.85 2.33
N LEU A 739 -0.71 -2.15 1.52
CA LEU A 739 -1.65 -1.11 1.07
C LEU A 739 -2.55 -0.58 2.20
N LEU A 740 -2.84 -1.41 3.22
CA LEU A 740 -3.62 -1.02 4.39
C LEU A 740 -2.75 -0.42 5.50
N ASN A 741 -1.51 -0.85 5.69
CA ASN A 741 -0.63 -0.22 6.70
C ASN A 741 -0.29 1.24 6.35
N CYS A 742 -0.25 1.61 5.07
CA CYS A 742 0.00 3.00 4.66
C CYS A 742 -1.20 3.93 4.94
N PHE A 743 -2.44 3.44 4.86
CA PHE A 743 -3.62 4.20 5.28
C PHE A 743 -3.80 4.23 6.81
N TRP A 744 -3.35 3.20 7.54
CA TRP A 744 -3.54 3.08 8.98
C TRP A 744 -2.44 3.71 9.84
N ASN A 745 -1.16 3.67 9.44
CA ASN A 745 -0.07 4.37 10.16
C ASN A 745 -0.14 5.89 10.00
N ILE A 746 -0.95 6.40 9.07
CA ILE A 746 -1.24 7.84 8.97
C ILE A 746 -2.33 8.24 9.99
N GLN A 747 -3.14 7.30 10.46
CA GLN A 747 -4.23 7.58 11.41
C GLN A 747 -3.74 7.64 12.88
N SER A 748 -2.62 7.01 13.23
CA SER A 748 -1.99 7.12 14.55
C SER A 748 -1.12 8.38 14.72
N HIS A 749 -0.44 8.82 13.65
CA HIS A 749 0.53 9.93 13.72
C HIS A 749 -0.04 11.32 13.33
N TRP A 750 -1.34 11.47 13.09
CA TRP A 750 -1.94 12.77 12.75
C TRP A 750 -2.44 13.60 13.94
N SER A 751 -2.21 13.13 15.17
CA SER A 751 -2.26 13.97 16.39
C SER A 751 -1.15 15.04 16.40
N ILE A 752 -0.23 15.01 15.42
CA ILE A 752 1.04 15.75 15.38
C ILE A 752 0.98 17.07 14.63
N PHE A 753 0.02 17.23 13.71
CA PHE A 753 -0.22 18.51 13.04
C PHE A 753 -1.17 19.45 13.82
N GLN A 754 -1.68 19.04 14.98
CA GLN A 754 -2.60 19.85 15.80
C GLN A 754 -1.92 20.98 16.61
N GLY A 755 -0.61 21.20 16.48
CA GLY A 755 0.12 22.20 17.27
C GLY A 755 0.18 23.63 16.71
N LEU A 756 -0.24 23.90 15.46
CA LEU A 756 0.12 25.16 14.78
C LEU A 756 -1.04 26.13 14.46
N GLU A 757 -2.26 25.91 14.97
CA GLU A 757 -3.35 26.90 14.83
C GLU A 757 -3.85 27.52 16.16
N HIS A 758 -3.20 27.26 17.30
CA HIS A 758 -3.58 27.86 18.59
C HIS A 758 -2.53 28.70 19.31
N SER A 759 -1.48 29.15 18.63
CA SER A 759 -0.53 30.14 19.15
C SER A 759 -0.65 31.51 18.47
N HIS A 760 -1.87 31.95 18.16
CA HIS A 760 -2.19 33.38 17.97
C HIS A 760 -3.62 33.68 18.39
N SER A 761 -3.85 33.61 19.70
CA SER A 761 -4.72 34.52 20.44
C SER A 761 -4.14 34.73 21.81
#